data_AF-A0A3S0AET3-F1
#
_entry.id   AF-A0A3S0AET3-F1
#
_cell.length_a   1.000
_cell.length_b   1.000
_cell.length_c   1.000
_cell.angle_alpha   90.00
_cell.angle_beta   90.00
_cell.angle_gamma   90.00
#
_symmetry.space_group_name_H-M   'P 1'
#
loop_
_entity.id
_entity.type
_entity.pdbx_description
1 polymer ?
#
loop_
_entity_poly.entity_id
_entity_poly.type
_entity_poly.pdbx_seq_one_letter_code
_entity_poly.pdbx_strand_id
1 'polypeptide(L)'
;MCMVMRLRWRFMSCILLITMMTSVIIPWGAAPAYADTVEKNALLNPGFESGNRNYWGQYSSNSAVVSIQNTVKHEGNYSLQATFSGNTNLQLYQDVTGVPGQSYYYEAWVKSEGISPTGSQPNGFYPSLLIAAYNGSTWVTNPAAPAAIAPNQDWTKVSGTFIFPSGANTIKLSLGRWNAVGAISGTLYVDDVFIGKAPDSLQAALTAPNFLVTDSVDLTTQMNLTGSFNGSSSGIAPSSAVRWQVTSGSAVIVGNHLTYTGDMSGGDVSLKATFAGLEATVTVPFIRDPIAPIPGNIVLNGGFEAGNRSNWGQYSASFAAVTVQNAVRRGGSYGLQAALSGNTNLQLYQDMAGTPGKKYYYEAWVKSDGITPTGSQPTGFYPALQIAAYNNSSWVANAATPVTIPPNQDWTKISGTFIFPAGANTIKLSWGRWNAVGAISGNLYIDDVYVGRSPDAIQLAMSKGSYKVTESVDLADQANLTGNCGGWLLPVTESDLVTWSVVAGSATIANNKLNYGGAPTGGSITLKGMYKGLETTVMVPFEPDVEAPVWGSNAQIATTGKGRHTLNLAWPSASDNVGVTKYRLYRDAEPPITVNGNVYTLAGLEAGRSYHFEIEAGDASDNWTNDRIAADFSTRTLQEPDWIQGSLTATDVDYSSLTLHWSGAADDLGVTQYRILQNGQQIAVTSTVYAYPVSGLLAETAYTFRVEAGDGSSNWTDNGPTLQVVTPYRSVAAAEVSVSESDVIRHADKELLGFNNDWQESQRVIMNQSPSLAIRDDYATAMQGLSLPLSRMGGTDSQYFKWKQTLGPYAQRTGFPNQWYPTTPMNFGIVEWLKSVQSVNMNSLFTWTFNMLQSDYAADAADLAEFLTSPGDGTTNPNGGTDWGALRRLYGIADPVNVVFELGNELDHGLGMSNADYIQKCTEIIAAVRAVNPSAKFAALAKTAPWGDGAPSGTWRNWHNAVLQQLGSSIDYIAFHPYYLGNSIANTEAYLNYLRDDIHAWEVGNGSGHAVNVYISEHAVWPLRGTETDYSAASYRTHDLEGLLGTAQFINRMYNRPEITMAAYHALVSGPWFTLGLGPSGIYRTGIAEMMTTMEQALGTDVVKADVTGDYTNLTQDNNTFTVNAMTDDADGLRLVLVNRDSRMKRDIGFEFEHAYKVVKKTVLTAPSLISTNTATSAPISAVTTVVTDEQALQHYLMPEKSMVVLYLERLDAQP
;
A
#
# COMPACT_ATOMS: atom_id res chain seq x y z
N MET A 1 42.10 19.22 67.17
CA MET A 1 41.71 18.10 68.06
C MET A 1 40.31 17.62 67.65
N CYS A 2 39.90 16.43 68.08
CA CYS A 2 38.79 15.66 67.52
C CYS A 2 37.38 16.29 67.59
N MET A 3 36.64 16.18 66.46
CA MET A 3 35.32 15.49 66.36
C MET A 3 34.03 16.15 66.94
N VAL A 4 32.88 15.58 66.51
CA VAL A 4 31.51 15.60 67.11
C VAL A 4 30.47 16.60 66.56
N MET A 5 29.64 16.08 65.64
CA MET A 5 28.16 16.17 65.50
C MET A 5 27.36 17.50 65.58
N ARG A 6 26.39 17.62 64.63
CA ARG A 6 24.94 17.97 64.74
C ARG A 6 24.53 19.26 65.54
N LEU A 7 23.53 20.06 65.15
CA LEU A 7 22.20 19.69 64.64
C LEU A 7 21.42 20.89 64.01
N ARG A 8 20.77 20.64 62.85
CA ARG A 8 19.57 21.30 62.24
C ARG A 8 19.26 22.82 62.37
N TRP A 9 19.08 23.44 61.18
CA TRP A 9 18.00 24.38 60.76
C TRP A 9 17.98 25.79 61.41
N ARG A 10 17.70 26.91 60.72
CA ARG A 10 17.31 27.24 59.31
C ARG A 10 17.63 28.74 59.09
N PHE A 11 18.11 29.18 57.91
CA PHE A 11 17.68 30.41 57.18
C PHE A 11 18.46 30.54 55.84
N MET A 12 18.20 31.61 55.07
CA MET A 12 18.43 31.69 53.61
C MET A 12 19.79 32.25 53.14
N SER A 13 20.27 31.66 52.03
CA SER A 13 20.96 32.27 50.87
C SER A 13 22.11 33.28 51.03
N CYS A 14 23.30 32.96 50.46
CA CYS A 14 23.88 33.69 49.32
C CYS A 14 25.25 33.14 48.81
N ILE A 15 25.44 33.20 47.47
CA ILE A 15 26.71 33.41 46.71
C ILE A 15 27.81 32.30 46.67
N LEU A 16 27.93 31.69 45.47
CA LEU A 16 29.13 31.29 44.68
C LEU A 16 30.45 30.80 45.33
N LEU A 17 30.88 29.56 44.98
CA LEU A 17 32.00 29.21 44.04
C LEU A 17 32.43 27.72 44.12
N ILE A 18 32.57 27.02 42.97
CA ILE A 18 33.50 25.88 42.65
C ILE A 18 33.47 24.63 43.59
N THR A 19 33.22 23.37 43.20
CA THR A 19 33.15 22.67 41.88
C THR A 19 32.27 21.40 41.98
N MET A 20 31.74 20.90 40.84
CA MET A 20 31.22 19.52 40.59
C MET A 20 30.04 18.99 41.45
N MET A 21 29.03 18.29 40.90
CA MET A 21 28.62 18.07 39.50
C MET A 21 27.12 17.64 39.44
N THR A 22 26.43 17.96 38.34
CA THR A 22 25.18 17.35 37.80
C THR A 22 24.08 16.83 38.75
N SER A 23 22.89 17.48 38.75
CA SER A 23 21.66 16.97 38.09
C SER A 23 20.37 17.59 38.67
N VAL A 24 19.59 18.32 37.86
CA VAL A 24 18.19 18.70 38.20
C VAL A 24 17.31 18.69 36.94
N ILE A 25 16.44 17.68 36.88
CA ILE A 25 15.03 17.67 36.41
C ILE A 25 14.63 18.66 35.28
N ILE A 26 14.28 18.10 34.13
CA ILE A 26 13.31 18.62 33.15
C ILE A 26 12.09 17.67 33.17
N PRO A 27 10.83 18.14 33.04
CA PRO A 27 9.65 17.28 33.19
C PRO A 27 9.54 16.21 32.10
N TRP A 28 9.12 15.01 32.49
CA TRP A 28 8.81 13.91 31.57
C TRP A 28 7.43 14.10 30.92
N GLY A 29 7.40 14.32 29.61
CA GLY A 29 6.30 13.84 28.78
C GLY A 29 6.34 12.31 28.68
N ALA A 30 5.20 11.66 28.50
CA ALA A 30 5.10 10.21 28.61
C ALA A 30 5.90 9.47 27.52
N ALA A 31 6.72 8.51 27.93
CA ALA A 31 7.10 7.38 27.09
C ALA A 31 5.85 6.51 26.79
N PRO A 32 5.83 5.74 25.69
CA PRO A 32 4.78 4.74 25.47
C PRO A 32 4.73 3.77 26.67
N ALA A 33 3.53 3.55 27.20
CA ALA A 33 3.33 2.81 28.45
C ALA A 33 3.46 1.29 28.24
N TYR A 34 4.70 0.79 28.23
CA TYR A 34 4.94 -0.61 28.61
C TYR A 34 4.44 -0.83 30.05
N ALA A 35 3.68 -1.90 30.26
CA ALA A 35 2.85 -2.07 31.46
C ALA A 35 3.64 -2.55 32.70
N ASP A 36 4.38 -1.65 33.35
CA ASP A 36 5.00 -1.88 34.68
C ASP A 36 3.94 -1.93 35.80
N THR A 37 3.18 -3.03 35.86
CA THR A 37 2.29 -3.36 36.99
C THR A 37 2.26 -4.85 37.36
N VAL A 38 2.77 -5.76 36.53
CA VAL A 38 2.75 -7.22 36.78
C VAL A 38 4.16 -7.79 36.64
N GLU A 39 4.60 -8.58 37.63
CA GLU A 39 5.89 -9.31 37.65
C GLU A 39 7.21 -8.48 37.72
N LYS A 40 7.42 -7.73 38.82
CA LYS A 40 8.75 -7.15 39.18
C LYS A 40 9.92 -8.15 39.36
N ASN A 41 9.65 -9.44 39.21
CA ASN A 41 10.61 -10.54 39.33
C ASN A 41 10.72 -11.35 38.02
N ALA A 42 10.17 -10.87 36.90
CA ALA A 42 10.39 -11.48 35.60
C ALA A 42 11.61 -10.88 34.90
N LEU A 43 12.29 -11.71 34.12
CA LEU A 43 13.28 -11.31 33.13
C LEU A 43 12.69 -11.54 31.74
N LEU A 44 12.74 -10.52 30.90
CA LEU A 44 12.34 -10.57 29.50
C LEU A 44 13.45 -9.94 28.67
N ASN A 45 14.02 -10.73 27.76
CA ASN A 45 15.13 -10.41 26.84
C ASN A 45 16.21 -9.47 27.44
N PRO A 46 17.26 -10.00 28.10
CA PRO A 46 18.07 -9.36 29.14
C PRO A 46 19.11 -8.33 28.65
N GLY A 47 18.68 -7.39 27.82
CA GLY A 47 19.40 -6.15 27.52
C GLY A 47 20.53 -6.25 26.49
N PHE A 48 20.92 -7.45 26.05
CA PHE A 48 21.87 -7.59 24.93
C PHE A 48 21.33 -6.97 23.63
N GLU A 49 20.01 -6.84 23.49
CA GLU A 49 19.31 -6.12 22.41
C GLU A 49 19.68 -4.64 22.28
N SER A 50 20.26 -4.05 23.33
CA SER A 50 20.84 -2.70 23.28
C SER A 50 22.31 -2.68 22.82
N GLY A 51 22.82 -3.80 22.28
CA GLY A 51 24.22 -4.04 22.00
C GLY A 51 25.09 -4.25 23.26
N ASN A 52 24.49 -4.38 24.44
CA ASN A 52 25.18 -4.19 25.72
C ASN A 52 25.13 -5.43 26.62
N ARG A 53 26.29 -5.82 27.16
CA ARG A 53 26.48 -6.99 28.02
C ARG A 53 26.35 -6.70 29.53
N ASN A 54 26.20 -5.45 29.95
CA ASN A 54 26.29 -5.01 31.35
C ASN A 54 25.38 -5.75 32.36
N TYR A 55 24.31 -6.42 31.90
CA TYR A 55 23.39 -7.18 32.73
C TYR A 55 23.76 -8.66 32.92
N TRP A 56 24.91 -9.12 32.39
CA TRP A 56 25.38 -10.50 32.47
C TRP A 56 26.73 -10.61 33.18
N GLY A 57 26.75 -11.28 34.33
CA GLY A 57 27.97 -11.64 35.05
C GLY A 57 28.75 -12.75 34.32
N GLN A 58 30.07 -12.78 34.54
CA GLN A 58 30.96 -13.81 34.01
C GLN A 58 31.84 -14.40 35.10
N TYR A 59 31.93 -15.73 35.14
CA TYR A 59 33.02 -16.46 35.78
C TYR A 59 33.65 -17.40 34.75
N SER A 60 34.98 -17.49 34.71
CA SER A 60 35.69 -18.39 33.79
C SER A 60 37.08 -18.72 34.33
N SER A 61 37.57 -19.94 34.07
CA SER A 61 38.83 -20.45 34.61
C SER A 61 39.97 -20.59 33.59
N ASN A 62 39.70 -20.31 32.31
CA ASN A 62 40.64 -20.26 31.17
C ASN A 62 40.00 -19.39 30.07
N SER A 63 40.72 -19.05 29.01
CA SER A 63 40.37 -18.00 28.03
C SER A 63 39.12 -18.26 27.16
N ALA A 64 37.93 -18.15 27.75
CA ALA A 64 36.66 -17.96 27.02
C ALA A 64 36.54 -16.52 26.50
N VAL A 65 36.23 -16.35 25.22
CA VAL A 65 35.83 -15.05 24.64
C VAL A 65 34.31 -14.96 24.64
N VAL A 66 33.74 -13.83 25.06
CA VAL A 66 32.28 -13.66 25.15
C VAL A 66 31.88 -12.26 24.70
N SER A 67 31.00 -12.22 23.70
CA SER A 67 30.67 -11.07 22.86
C SER A 67 29.15 -10.89 22.76
N ILE A 68 28.72 -9.66 22.43
CA ILE A 68 27.39 -9.41 21.86
C ILE A 68 27.58 -9.27 20.35
N GLN A 69 26.65 -9.78 19.56
CA GLN A 69 26.72 -9.77 18.09
C GLN A 69 25.32 -9.79 17.47
N ASN A 70 25.20 -9.29 16.24
CA ASN A 70 23.94 -9.06 15.54
C ASN A 70 23.71 -9.98 14.31
N THR A 71 24.66 -10.89 14.04
CA THR A 71 24.69 -11.75 12.84
C THR A 71 24.07 -13.12 13.05
N VAL A 72 24.45 -13.85 14.10
CA VAL A 72 23.89 -15.18 14.44
C VAL A 72 22.97 -15.02 15.65
N LYS A 73 21.72 -14.64 15.41
CA LYS A 73 20.65 -14.44 16.40
C LYS A 73 19.40 -15.25 16.03
N HIS A 74 18.43 -15.34 16.93
CA HIS A 74 17.15 -16.01 16.71
C HIS A 74 16.10 -14.99 16.25
N GLU A 75 15.53 -14.20 17.17
CA GLU A 75 14.74 -13.01 16.84
C GLU A 75 15.57 -11.73 17.16
N GLY A 76 14.92 -10.57 17.29
CA GLY A 76 15.55 -9.36 17.82
C GLY A 76 16.67 -8.72 16.98
N ASN A 77 17.53 -7.97 17.66
CA ASN A 77 18.66 -7.22 17.10
C ASN A 77 20.01 -7.90 17.37
N TYR A 78 20.20 -8.49 18.55
CA TYR A 78 21.48 -9.05 19.01
C TYR A 78 21.34 -10.32 19.86
N SER A 79 22.32 -11.22 19.78
CA SER A 79 22.46 -12.40 20.63
C SER A 79 23.73 -12.37 21.48
N LEU A 80 23.79 -13.23 22.51
CA LEU A 80 24.95 -13.44 23.38
C LEU A 80 25.79 -14.62 22.88
N GLN A 81 27.04 -14.35 22.47
CA GLN A 81 27.98 -15.33 21.91
C GLN A 81 29.08 -15.69 22.93
N ALA A 82 29.44 -16.97 23.01
CA ALA A 82 30.50 -17.49 23.87
C ALA A 82 31.37 -18.52 23.14
N THR A 83 32.65 -18.23 22.96
CA THR A 83 33.62 -19.08 22.25
C THR A 83 34.55 -19.80 23.24
N PHE A 84 34.59 -21.12 23.13
CA PHE A 84 35.37 -22.02 23.96
C PHE A 84 36.67 -22.47 23.27
N SER A 85 37.72 -22.62 24.06
CA SER A 85 38.96 -23.30 23.65
C SER A 85 39.58 -24.07 24.82
N GLY A 86 40.18 -25.23 24.55
CA GLY A 86 40.90 -26.01 25.56
C GLY A 86 40.03 -26.49 26.74
N ASN A 87 40.65 -26.64 27.91
CA ASN A 87 40.00 -26.99 29.17
C ASN A 87 39.33 -25.76 29.82
N THR A 88 38.38 -25.16 29.11
CA THR A 88 37.66 -23.96 29.57
C THR A 88 36.38 -24.31 30.32
N ASN A 89 36.24 -23.75 31.52
CA ASN A 89 34.96 -23.57 32.20
C ASN A 89 34.49 -22.12 32.00
N LEU A 90 33.19 -21.93 31.81
CA LEU A 90 32.55 -20.63 31.65
C LEU A 90 31.19 -20.66 32.34
N GLN A 91 30.84 -19.59 33.05
CA GLN A 91 29.50 -19.31 33.52
C GLN A 91 29.16 -17.88 33.14
N LEU A 92 28.19 -17.73 32.24
CA LEU A 92 27.48 -16.49 32.02
C LEU A 92 26.22 -16.55 32.85
N TYR A 93 25.93 -15.52 33.64
CA TYR A 93 24.76 -15.56 34.52
C TYR A 93 24.06 -14.22 34.70
N GLN A 94 22.78 -14.28 35.04
CA GLN A 94 22.05 -13.17 35.63
C GLN A 94 21.32 -13.63 36.90
N ASP A 95 21.21 -12.71 37.86
CA ASP A 95 20.52 -12.87 39.13
C ASP A 95 19.14 -12.20 39.11
N VAL A 96 18.10 -12.99 39.34
CA VAL A 96 16.67 -12.59 39.37
C VAL A 96 16.11 -12.87 40.78
N THR A 97 15.21 -12.01 41.29
CA THR A 97 14.65 -12.18 42.65
C THR A 97 13.68 -13.36 42.73
N GLY A 98 14.04 -14.39 43.51
CA GLY A 98 13.23 -15.60 43.69
C GLY A 98 12.36 -15.56 44.95
N VAL A 99 11.09 -15.96 44.83
CA VAL A 99 10.16 -16.11 45.97
C VAL A 99 10.08 -17.58 46.40
N PRO A 100 10.51 -17.97 47.61
CA PRO A 100 10.47 -19.35 48.07
C PRO A 100 9.06 -19.98 48.00
N GLY A 101 8.99 -21.20 47.47
CA GLY A 101 7.74 -21.95 47.27
C GLY A 101 6.98 -21.60 45.99
N GLN A 102 7.34 -20.51 45.29
CA GLN A 102 6.68 -20.12 44.05
C GLN A 102 7.18 -20.95 42.86
N SER A 103 6.25 -21.33 41.97
CA SER A 103 6.55 -21.92 40.66
C SER A 103 6.99 -20.85 39.65
N TYR A 104 8.03 -21.15 38.88
CA TYR A 104 8.59 -20.32 37.81
C TYR A 104 8.66 -21.09 36.49
N TYR A 105 8.49 -20.40 35.37
CA TYR A 105 8.78 -20.87 34.01
C TYR A 105 9.98 -20.12 33.46
N TYR A 106 10.83 -20.81 32.70
CA TYR A 106 11.95 -20.21 31.97
C TYR A 106 12.01 -20.73 30.54
N GLU A 107 12.57 -19.92 29.64
CA GLU A 107 12.95 -20.32 28.30
C GLU A 107 14.14 -19.50 27.78
N ALA A 108 14.91 -20.09 26.87
CA ALA A 108 15.94 -19.42 26.08
C ALA A 108 16.09 -20.16 24.75
N TRP A 109 16.37 -19.45 23.67
CA TRP A 109 16.83 -20.08 22.44
C TRP A 109 18.35 -20.25 22.48
N VAL A 110 18.84 -21.42 22.07
CA VAL A 110 20.29 -21.75 22.09
C VAL A 110 20.73 -22.48 20.82
N LYS A 111 21.86 -22.05 20.27
CA LYS A 111 22.51 -22.60 19.07
C LYS A 111 23.98 -22.87 19.37
N SER A 112 24.58 -23.89 18.75
CA SER A 112 26.01 -24.16 18.91
C SER A 112 26.68 -24.49 17.58
N GLU A 113 27.93 -24.08 17.41
CA GLU A 113 28.68 -24.20 16.16
C GLU A 113 30.12 -24.65 16.44
N GLY A 114 30.61 -25.61 15.66
CA GLY A 114 31.96 -26.16 15.78
C GLY A 114 32.26 -26.91 17.08
N ILE A 115 31.31 -27.05 18.01
CA ILE A 115 31.54 -27.66 19.34
C ILE A 115 32.00 -29.10 19.17
N SER A 116 33.29 -29.33 19.42
CA SER A 116 33.97 -30.59 19.11
C SER A 116 34.83 -31.08 20.28
N PRO A 117 34.74 -32.36 20.69
CA PRO A 117 35.57 -32.94 21.74
C PRO A 117 36.95 -33.36 21.24
N THR A 118 37.96 -33.29 22.10
CA THR A 118 39.32 -33.82 21.82
C THR A 118 39.58 -35.20 22.45
N GLY A 119 38.55 -35.93 22.88
CA GLY A 119 38.70 -37.20 23.61
C GLY A 119 37.37 -37.90 23.90
N SER A 120 37.35 -38.79 24.90
CA SER A 120 36.15 -39.47 25.39
C SER A 120 35.36 -38.62 26.38
N GLN A 121 34.03 -38.61 26.27
CA GLN A 121 33.14 -37.70 27.00
C GLN A 121 32.75 -38.27 28.38
N PRO A 122 33.17 -37.64 29.51
CA PRO A 122 32.51 -37.81 30.80
C PRO A 122 31.14 -37.11 30.84
N ASN A 123 30.35 -37.35 31.89
CA ASN A 123 29.14 -36.56 32.16
C ASN A 123 29.47 -35.07 32.38
N GLY A 124 28.59 -34.18 31.91
CA GLY A 124 28.77 -32.73 32.00
C GLY A 124 29.77 -32.14 30.99
N PHE A 125 30.15 -32.89 29.95
CA PHE A 125 31.19 -32.46 29.01
C PHE A 125 30.78 -31.31 28.08
N TYR A 126 29.51 -31.23 27.65
CA TYR A 126 29.02 -30.15 26.78
C TYR A 126 28.46 -28.97 27.60
N PRO A 127 28.37 -27.76 27.01
CA PRO A 127 27.67 -26.66 27.65
C PRO A 127 26.22 -27.00 28.03
N SER A 128 25.68 -26.32 29.03
CA SER A 128 24.30 -26.46 29.48
C SER A 128 23.68 -25.11 29.87
N LEU A 129 22.35 -25.04 29.82
CA LEU A 129 21.56 -24.08 30.58
C LEU A 129 21.30 -24.65 31.98
N LEU A 130 21.46 -23.83 33.00
CA LEU A 130 21.39 -24.19 34.41
C LEU A 130 20.58 -23.15 35.18
N ILE A 131 19.55 -23.59 35.90
CA ILE A 131 18.92 -22.79 36.94
C ILE A 131 19.56 -23.16 38.28
N ALA A 132 20.10 -22.18 38.99
CA ALA A 132 20.67 -22.35 40.32
C ALA A 132 19.99 -21.41 41.33
N ALA A 133 19.81 -21.87 42.57
CA ALA A 133 19.23 -21.09 43.65
C ALA A 133 20.32 -20.66 44.64
N TYR A 134 20.36 -19.36 44.96
CA TYR A 134 21.35 -18.72 45.83
C TYR A 134 20.67 -17.95 46.97
N ASN A 135 21.39 -17.77 48.07
CA ASN A 135 20.96 -16.99 49.25
C ASN A 135 21.74 -15.67 49.43
N GLY A 136 22.21 -15.08 48.32
CA GLY A 136 23.06 -13.88 48.32
C GLY A 136 24.52 -14.08 48.73
N SER A 137 24.93 -15.27 49.20
CA SER A 137 26.34 -15.55 49.56
C SER A 137 26.81 -16.98 49.26
N THR A 138 25.89 -17.95 49.23
CA THR A 138 26.19 -19.37 48.96
C THR A 138 25.17 -19.97 47.99
N TRP A 139 25.60 -21.01 47.26
CA TRP A 139 24.74 -21.86 46.45
C TRP A 139 23.91 -22.75 47.37
N VAL A 140 22.61 -22.87 47.10
CA VAL A 140 21.64 -23.65 47.90
C VAL A 140 21.33 -24.99 47.23
N THR A 141 20.91 -24.95 45.96
CA THR A 141 20.67 -26.13 45.12
C THR A 141 20.46 -25.70 43.65
N ASN A 142 20.36 -26.66 42.73
CA ASN A 142 19.86 -26.44 41.37
C ASN A 142 18.39 -26.86 41.31
N PRO A 143 17.40 -25.94 41.28
CA PRO A 143 15.98 -26.31 41.29
C PRO A 143 15.46 -26.87 39.96
N ALA A 144 16.22 -26.72 38.87
CA ALA A 144 16.00 -27.43 37.61
C ALA A 144 17.23 -28.29 37.27
N ALA A 145 17.02 -29.39 36.53
CA ALA A 145 18.13 -30.18 35.99
C ALA A 145 18.89 -29.36 34.93
N PRO A 146 20.24 -29.50 34.82
CA PRO A 146 20.99 -28.80 33.78
C PRO A 146 20.59 -29.33 32.40
N ALA A 147 20.08 -28.47 31.53
CA ALA A 147 19.70 -28.81 30.17
C ALA A 147 20.94 -28.76 29.27
N ALA A 148 21.45 -29.94 28.89
CA ALA A 148 22.61 -30.06 28.02
C ALA A 148 22.31 -29.53 26.61
N ILE A 149 23.19 -28.67 26.10
CA ILE A 149 23.12 -28.10 24.76
C ILE A 149 23.94 -29.03 23.86
N ALA A 150 23.31 -29.58 22.82
CA ALA A 150 23.97 -30.51 21.92
C ALA A 150 25.04 -29.79 21.06
N PRO A 151 26.11 -30.48 20.66
CA PRO A 151 27.12 -29.92 19.79
C PRO A 151 26.62 -29.78 18.34
N ASN A 152 26.88 -28.64 17.71
CA ASN A 152 26.48 -28.32 16.34
C ASN A 152 24.96 -28.33 16.12
N GLN A 153 24.19 -27.94 17.14
CA GLN A 153 22.74 -27.78 17.02
C GLN A 153 22.40 -26.38 16.47
N ASP A 154 21.39 -26.31 15.60
CA ASP A 154 20.80 -25.01 15.25
C ASP A 154 19.94 -24.47 16.40
N TRP A 155 19.37 -23.27 16.22
CA TRP A 155 18.50 -22.63 17.21
C TRP A 155 17.42 -23.57 17.72
N THR A 156 17.52 -23.91 19.01
CA THR A 156 16.62 -24.81 19.72
C THR A 156 16.17 -24.14 21.01
N LYS A 157 14.85 -24.03 21.24
CA LYS A 157 14.32 -23.52 22.50
C LYS A 157 14.54 -24.55 23.60
N VAL A 158 15.20 -24.12 24.68
CA VAL A 158 15.32 -24.86 25.94
C VAL A 158 14.46 -24.15 26.97
N SER A 159 13.46 -24.85 27.50
CA SER A 159 12.52 -24.31 28.48
C SER A 159 12.16 -25.32 29.57
N GLY A 160 11.49 -24.85 30.62
CA GLY A 160 11.00 -25.71 31.70
C GLY A 160 10.38 -24.93 32.84
N THR A 161 9.88 -25.66 33.84
CA THR A 161 9.38 -25.11 35.10
C THR A 161 10.16 -25.63 36.30
N PHE A 162 10.17 -24.87 37.38
CA PHE A 162 10.71 -25.29 38.67
C PHE A 162 10.01 -24.58 39.83
N ILE A 163 10.06 -25.17 41.02
CA ILE A 163 9.63 -24.52 42.27
C ILE A 163 10.88 -23.91 42.93
N PHE A 164 10.85 -22.62 43.25
CA PHE A 164 12.01 -21.97 43.86
C PHE A 164 12.16 -22.41 45.33
N PRO A 165 13.34 -22.89 45.76
CA PRO A 165 13.48 -23.63 47.01
C PRO A 165 13.52 -22.73 48.25
N SER A 166 13.15 -23.29 49.40
CA SER A 166 13.28 -22.63 50.69
C SER A 166 14.76 -22.39 51.05
N GLY A 167 15.03 -21.26 51.71
CA GLY A 167 16.39 -20.85 52.09
C GLY A 167 17.19 -20.12 51.01
N ALA A 168 16.64 -19.96 49.79
CA ALA A 168 17.18 -19.12 48.73
C ALA A 168 16.39 -17.80 48.57
N ASN A 169 16.96 -16.81 47.89
CA ASN A 169 16.32 -15.52 47.53
C ASN A 169 16.69 -15.01 46.13
N THR A 170 17.68 -15.63 45.47
CA THR A 170 18.11 -15.29 44.10
C THR A 170 18.04 -16.53 43.22
N ILE A 171 17.35 -16.42 42.08
CA ILE A 171 17.45 -17.34 40.95
C ILE A 171 18.64 -16.86 40.11
N LYS A 172 19.68 -17.69 40.00
CA LYS A 172 20.81 -17.43 39.10
C LYS A 172 20.63 -18.25 37.82
N LEU A 173 20.06 -17.61 36.80
CA LEU A 173 20.05 -18.15 35.43
C LEU A 173 21.49 -18.23 34.93
N SER A 174 21.96 -19.41 34.54
CA SER A 174 23.37 -19.67 34.23
C SER A 174 23.55 -20.46 32.93
N LEU A 175 24.45 -20.01 32.06
CA LEU A 175 24.78 -20.63 30.77
C LEU A 175 26.27 -20.89 30.67
N GLY A 176 26.66 -22.07 30.18
CA GLY A 176 28.06 -22.40 29.93
C GLY A 176 28.43 -23.81 30.37
N ARG A 177 29.63 -23.97 30.93
CA ARG A 177 30.31 -25.26 31.13
C ARG A 177 31.03 -25.25 32.48
N TRP A 178 30.69 -26.21 33.34
CA TRP A 178 31.13 -26.27 34.75
C TRP A 178 31.86 -27.58 35.06
N ASN A 179 32.91 -27.50 35.88
CA ASN A 179 33.69 -28.63 36.40
C ASN A 179 34.19 -29.62 35.32
N ALA A 180 34.34 -29.16 34.07
CA ALA A 180 34.48 -30.05 32.92
C ALA A 180 35.91 -30.59 32.77
N VAL A 181 35.99 -31.90 32.51
CA VAL A 181 37.24 -32.61 32.24
C VAL A 181 37.32 -32.93 30.74
N GLY A 182 38.39 -32.45 30.10
CA GLY A 182 38.63 -32.62 28.67
C GLY A 182 38.27 -31.38 27.83
N ALA A 183 39.01 -31.19 26.74
CA ALA A 183 39.02 -29.95 25.99
C ALA A 183 37.94 -29.92 24.88
N ILE A 184 37.45 -28.71 24.60
CA ILE A 184 36.59 -28.42 23.45
C ILE A 184 37.09 -27.19 22.70
N SER A 185 36.73 -27.11 21.42
CA SER A 185 36.70 -25.89 20.62
C SER A 185 35.27 -25.66 20.12
N GLY A 186 34.86 -24.41 19.89
CA GLY A 186 33.58 -24.07 19.26
C GLY A 186 32.85 -22.92 19.96
N THR A 187 31.67 -22.58 19.47
CA THR A 187 30.88 -21.41 19.88
C THR A 187 29.49 -21.82 20.35
N LEU A 188 28.99 -21.14 21.38
CA LEU A 188 27.61 -21.17 21.84
C LEU A 188 26.98 -19.80 21.61
N TYR A 189 25.73 -19.78 21.17
CA TYR A 189 24.89 -18.58 21.09
C TYR A 189 23.65 -18.77 21.95
N VAL A 190 23.19 -17.69 22.56
CA VAL A 190 22.00 -17.64 23.41
C VAL A 190 21.19 -16.41 23.07
N ASP A 191 19.88 -16.58 22.97
CA ASP A 191 18.94 -15.55 22.58
C ASP A 191 17.60 -15.66 23.31
N ASP A 192 16.75 -14.64 23.17
CA ASP A 192 15.33 -14.67 23.53
C ASP A 192 15.06 -15.26 24.93
N VAL A 193 15.82 -14.77 25.90
CA VAL A 193 15.87 -15.31 27.26
C VAL A 193 14.71 -14.74 28.10
N PHE A 194 13.88 -15.62 28.64
CA PHE A 194 12.78 -15.30 29.56
C PHE A 194 12.83 -16.15 30.84
N ILE A 195 12.48 -15.55 31.98
CA ILE A 195 12.14 -16.29 33.20
C ILE A 195 11.17 -15.48 34.07
N GLY A 196 10.02 -16.05 34.44
CA GLY A 196 8.97 -15.40 35.24
C GLY A 196 8.16 -16.42 36.03
N LYS A 197 7.17 -16.00 36.84
CA LYS A 197 6.33 -16.97 37.55
C LYS A 197 5.49 -17.81 36.58
N ALA A 198 5.35 -19.09 36.91
CA ALA A 198 4.29 -19.91 36.33
C ALA A 198 3.00 -19.68 37.13
N PRO A 199 1.82 -19.52 36.47
CA PRO A 199 0.52 -19.59 37.14
C PRO A 199 0.23 -21.01 37.64
N ASP A 200 -0.74 -21.13 38.55
CA ASP A 200 -1.24 -22.39 39.09
C ASP A 200 -2.38 -22.99 38.24
N SER A 201 -3.11 -22.14 37.51
CA SER A 201 -4.15 -22.52 36.55
C SER A 201 -4.31 -21.47 35.45
N LEU A 202 -4.84 -21.89 34.29
CA LEU A 202 -5.01 -21.07 33.09
C LEU A 202 -6.50 -21.07 32.67
N GLN A 203 -7.02 -19.94 32.20
CA GLN A 203 -8.36 -19.82 31.63
C GLN A 203 -8.36 -18.94 30.38
N ALA A 204 -9.12 -19.34 29.36
CA ALA A 204 -9.30 -18.63 28.10
C ALA A 204 -10.78 -18.34 27.84
N ALA A 205 -11.12 -17.16 27.33
CA ALA A 205 -12.49 -16.78 26.99
C ALA A 205 -12.55 -15.89 25.74
N LEU A 206 -13.56 -16.13 24.89
CA LEU A 206 -13.88 -15.30 23.72
C LEU A 206 -14.40 -13.91 24.12
N THR A 207 -14.24 -12.93 23.23
CA THR A 207 -14.94 -11.63 23.31
C THR A 207 -16.24 -11.56 22.50
N ALA A 208 -16.55 -12.56 21.66
CA ALA A 208 -17.71 -12.60 20.78
C ALA A 208 -18.35 -14.02 20.70
N PRO A 209 -19.65 -14.16 20.40
CA PRO A 209 -20.36 -15.43 20.59
C PRO A 209 -20.41 -16.41 19.40
N ASN A 210 -20.42 -15.93 18.15
CA ASN A 210 -20.63 -16.72 16.92
C ASN A 210 -19.91 -16.07 15.74
N PHE A 211 -19.57 -16.87 14.72
CA PHE A 211 -18.92 -16.46 13.47
C PHE A 211 -19.61 -17.13 12.25
N LEU A 212 -19.26 -16.73 11.02
CA LEU A 212 -19.69 -17.32 9.74
C LEU A 212 -18.56 -18.16 9.13
N VAL A 213 -18.84 -19.18 8.30
CA VAL A 213 -17.80 -20.09 7.74
C VAL A 213 -16.68 -19.41 6.94
N THR A 214 -16.81 -18.11 6.64
CA THR A 214 -15.85 -17.24 5.96
C THR A 214 -15.15 -16.21 6.88
N ASP A 215 -15.44 -16.18 8.19
CA ASP A 215 -14.83 -15.24 9.15
C ASP A 215 -13.41 -15.66 9.59
N SER A 216 -12.64 -14.67 10.08
CA SER A 216 -11.31 -14.86 10.68
C SER A 216 -11.18 -14.11 12.01
N VAL A 217 -10.57 -14.74 13.03
CA VAL A 217 -10.64 -14.34 14.45
C VAL A 217 -9.24 -14.12 15.05
N ASP A 218 -8.96 -12.93 15.59
CA ASP A 218 -7.66 -12.54 16.19
C ASP A 218 -7.52 -13.01 17.65
N LEU A 219 -6.58 -13.92 17.88
CA LEU A 219 -6.31 -14.54 19.18
C LEU A 219 -5.46 -13.67 20.13
N THR A 220 -5.04 -12.46 19.72
CA THR A 220 -4.40 -11.46 20.60
C THR A 220 -5.37 -10.40 21.12
N THR A 221 -6.41 -10.05 20.36
CA THR A 221 -7.38 -8.99 20.75
C THR A 221 -8.79 -9.51 21.04
N GLN A 222 -9.19 -10.65 20.49
CA GLN A 222 -10.54 -11.23 20.64
C GLN A 222 -10.60 -12.42 21.61
N MET A 223 -9.48 -12.67 22.33
CA MET A 223 -9.32 -13.75 23.31
C MET A 223 -8.71 -13.20 24.60
N ASN A 224 -9.40 -13.38 25.72
CA ASN A 224 -8.88 -13.06 27.05
C ASN A 224 -8.21 -14.29 27.67
N LEU A 225 -6.90 -14.21 27.95
CA LEU A 225 -6.15 -15.24 28.67
C LEU A 225 -5.82 -14.77 30.09
N THR A 226 -6.15 -15.58 31.09
CA THR A 226 -5.91 -15.26 32.51
C THR A 226 -5.24 -16.43 33.24
N GLY A 227 -4.32 -16.10 34.13
CA GLY A 227 -3.65 -17.05 35.03
C GLY A 227 -4.02 -16.80 36.48
N SER A 228 -4.19 -17.86 37.26
CA SER A 228 -4.27 -17.75 38.72
C SER A 228 -2.89 -17.88 39.35
N PHE A 229 -2.59 -17.05 40.34
CA PHE A 229 -1.34 -17.07 41.10
C PHE A 229 -1.68 -17.00 42.59
N ASN A 230 -1.46 -18.09 43.33
CA ASN A 230 -1.82 -18.27 44.74
C ASN A 230 -3.27 -17.87 45.05
N GLY A 231 -4.20 -18.18 44.12
CA GLY A 231 -5.63 -17.87 44.25
C GLY A 231 -6.05 -16.46 43.80
N SER A 232 -5.13 -15.62 43.31
CA SER A 232 -5.44 -14.32 42.70
C SER A 232 -5.29 -14.40 41.17
N SER A 233 -6.33 -14.05 40.41
CA SER A 233 -6.27 -14.04 38.94
C SER A 233 -5.60 -12.78 38.40
N SER A 234 -4.91 -12.89 37.27
CA SER A 234 -4.34 -11.77 36.51
C SER A 234 -4.31 -12.08 35.01
N GLY A 235 -4.41 -11.05 34.18
CA GLY A 235 -4.28 -11.20 32.72
C GLY A 235 -2.87 -11.61 32.32
N ILE A 236 -2.76 -12.56 31.40
CA ILE A 236 -1.50 -12.95 30.77
C ILE A 236 -1.44 -12.23 29.43
N ALA A 237 -0.43 -11.38 29.25
CA ALA A 237 -0.22 -10.69 27.98
C ALA A 237 0.10 -11.72 26.87
N PRO A 238 -0.62 -11.71 25.73
CA PRO A 238 -0.29 -12.58 24.60
C PRO A 238 1.12 -12.22 24.10
N SER A 239 1.99 -13.21 24.12
CA SER A 239 3.43 -13.11 23.87
C SER A 239 3.91 -14.42 23.22
N SER A 240 5.13 -14.45 22.69
CA SER A 240 5.72 -15.63 22.01
C SER A 240 5.87 -16.89 22.90
N ALA A 241 5.60 -16.77 24.20
CA ALA A 241 5.50 -17.88 25.16
C ALA A 241 4.10 -18.53 25.24
N VAL A 242 3.05 -17.89 24.70
CA VAL A 242 1.69 -18.45 24.57
C VAL A 242 1.56 -19.16 23.22
N ARG A 243 1.06 -20.40 23.21
CA ARG A 243 0.77 -21.12 21.96
C ARG A 243 -0.71 -21.51 21.89
N TRP A 244 -1.35 -21.23 20.75
CA TRP A 244 -2.70 -21.65 20.44
C TRP A 244 -2.70 -22.86 19.50
N GLN A 245 -3.67 -23.77 19.67
CA GLN A 245 -3.83 -24.98 18.88
C GLN A 245 -5.33 -25.25 18.63
N VAL A 246 -5.71 -25.61 17.39
CA VAL A 246 -7.03 -26.20 17.12
C VAL A 246 -7.02 -27.67 17.58
N THR A 247 -7.99 -28.04 18.41
CA THR A 247 -8.09 -29.39 19.02
C THR A 247 -9.27 -30.20 18.50
N SER A 248 -10.34 -29.54 18.03
CA SER A 248 -11.44 -30.19 17.31
C SER A 248 -12.16 -29.17 16.42
N GLY A 249 -12.96 -29.67 15.47
CA GLY A 249 -13.59 -28.84 14.43
C GLY A 249 -12.62 -28.54 13.29
N SER A 250 -13.19 -28.08 12.17
CA SER A 250 -12.43 -27.83 10.94
C SER A 250 -12.02 -26.36 10.88
N ALA A 251 -10.80 -26.05 11.32
CA ALA A 251 -10.22 -24.72 11.26
C ALA A 251 -8.69 -24.78 11.30
N VAL A 252 -8.04 -23.67 10.96
CA VAL A 252 -6.57 -23.50 11.00
C VAL A 252 -6.17 -22.21 11.70
N ILE A 253 -4.99 -22.19 12.32
CA ILE A 253 -4.39 -20.98 12.91
C ILE A 253 -3.21 -20.54 12.06
N VAL A 254 -3.18 -19.26 11.68
CA VAL A 254 -2.10 -18.63 10.90
C VAL A 254 -1.64 -17.38 11.65
N GLY A 255 -0.38 -17.36 12.08
CA GLY A 255 0.11 -16.36 13.02
C GLY A 255 -0.71 -16.41 14.32
N ASN A 256 -1.45 -15.34 14.60
CA ASN A 256 -2.38 -15.26 15.71
C ASN A 256 -3.86 -15.29 15.29
N HIS A 257 -4.22 -15.66 14.05
CA HIS A 257 -5.63 -15.68 13.60
C HIS A 257 -6.15 -17.11 13.41
N LEU A 258 -7.42 -17.36 13.78
CA LEU A 258 -8.17 -18.60 13.51
C LEU A 258 -9.13 -18.39 12.33
N THR A 259 -9.18 -19.34 11.39
CA THR A 259 -10.10 -19.31 10.23
C THR A 259 -10.76 -20.68 10.04
N TYR A 260 -12.06 -20.71 9.73
CA TYR A 260 -12.82 -21.97 9.53
C TYR A 260 -12.49 -22.64 8.18
N THR A 261 -12.50 -23.97 8.17
CA THR A 261 -12.12 -24.80 7.01
C THR A 261 -13.02 -26.02 6.80
N GLY A 262 -14.17 -26.09 7.48
CA GLY A 262 -15.15 -27.17 7.31
C GLY A 262 -15.96 -27.04 6.03
N ASP A 263 -16.81 -28.03 5.77
CA ASP A 263 -17.82 -27.86 4.73
C ASP A 263 -18.80 -26.75 5.11
N MET A 264 -19.48 -26.20 4.09
CA MET A 264 -20.33 -25.02 4.30
C MET A 264 -21.43 -25.24 5.35
N SER A 265 -21.80 -26.46 5.73
CA SER A 265 -22.84 -26.71 6.75
C SER A 265 -22.62 -25.99 8.09
N GLY A 266 -21.36 -25.68 8.42
CA GLY A 266 -20.99 -25.05 9.67
C GLY A 266 -20.58 -26.07 10.74
N GLY A 267 -20.29 -25.59 11.94
CA GLY A 267 -19.80 -26.42 13.03
C GLY A 267 -19.03 -25.64 14.09
N ASP A 268 -18.73 -26.32 15.20
CA ASP A 268 -17.96 -25.78 16.32
C ASP A 268 -16.47 -26.14 16.23
N VAL A 269 -15.61 -25.18 16.57
CA VAL A 269 -14.16 -25.31 16.61
C VAL A 269 -13.67 -25.14 18.04
N SER A 270 -12.93 -26.11 18.57
CA SER A 270 -12.31 -26.00 19.91
C SER A 270 -10.85 -25.60 19.81
N LEU A 271 -10.51 -24.49 20.46
CA LEU A 271 -9.16 -23.99 20.66
C LEU A 271 -8.57 -24.45 22.00
N LYS A 272 -7.24 -24.49 22.06
CA LYS A 272 -6.45 -24.67 23.27
C LYS A 272 -5.29 -23.68 23.32
N ALA A 273 -5.26 -22.83 24.34
CA ALA A 273 -4.07 -22.09 24.74
C ALA A 273 -3.15 -23.00 25.57
N THR A 274 -1.85 -22.84 25.41
CA THR A 274 -0.80 -23.45 26.23
C THR A 274 0.18 -22.37 26.68
N PHE A 275 0.42 -22.25 27.98
CA PHE A 275 1.38 -21.29 28.56
C PHE A 275 1.98 -21.86 29.85
N ALA A 276 3.30 -21.73 30.03
CA ALA A 276 4.05 -22.26 31.18
C ALA A 276 3.83 -23.76 31.50
N GLY A 277 3.40 -24.56 30.51
CA GLY A 277 3.06 -25.98 30.67
C GLY A 277 1.62 -26.25 31.15
N LEU A 278 0.79 -25.22 31.31
CA LEU A 278 -0.65 -25.32 31.57
C LEU A 278 -1.46 -25.08 30.31
N GLU A 279 -2.65 -25.67 30.25
CA GLU A 279 -3.55 -25.63 29.09
C GLU A 279 -4.93 -25.05 29.45
N ALA A 280 -5.57 -24.33 28.53
CA ALA A 280 -6.93 -23.81 28.67
C ALA A 280 -7.69 -23.88 27.34
N THR A 281 -8.95 -24.31 27.34
CA THR A 281 -9.74 -24.58 26.12
C THR A 281 -11.01 -23.73 26.02
N VAL A 282 -11.41 -23.39 24.79
CA VAL A 282 -12.62 -22.59 24.48
C VAL A 282 -13.13 -22.92 23.06
N THR A 283 -14.41 -22.73 22.77
CA THR A 283 -15.08 -23.20 21.54
C THR A 283 -15.74 -22.06 20.74
N VAL A 284 -15.76 -22.17 19.39
CA VAL A 284 -16.00 -21.09 18.40
C VAL A 284 -16.94 -21.58 17.25
N PRO A 285 -18.18 -21.06 17.04
CA PRO A 285 -19.20 -21.60 16.06
C PRO A 285 -19.32 -20.95 14.65
N PHE A 286 -19.82 -21.70 13.62
CA PHE A 286 -19.88 -21.35 12.15
C PHE A 286 -21.12 -21.96 11.33
N ILE A 287 -21.61 -21.45 10.14
CA ILE A 287 -22.92 -21.82 9.37
C ILE A 287 -23.06 -21.63 7.76
N ARG A 288 -24.15 -22.13 7.04
CA ARG A 288 -24.33 -22.57 5.55
C ARG A 288 -25.13 -21.78 4.43
N ASP A 289 -24.90 -22.13 3.12
CA ASP A 289 -25.64 -21.80 1.83
C ASP A 289 -25.94 -23.01 0.79
N PRO A 290 -26.93 -23.03 -0.19
CA PRO A 290 -27.46 -24.24 -0.94
C PRO A 290 -27.63 -24.30 -2.53
N ILE A 291 -28.00 -25.47 -3.15
CA ILE A 291 -28.50 -25.83 -4.58
C ILE A 291 -27.53 -26.78 -5.44
N ALA A 292 -27.74 -27.61 -6.53
CA ALA A 292 -28.78 -28.18 -7.51
C ALA A 292 -28.39 -29.59 -8.19
N PRO A 293 -29.23 -30.27 -9.06
CA PRO A 293 -28.96 -31.59 -9.74
C PRO A 293 -29.19 -31.72 -11.31
N ILE A 294 -29.59 -32.90 -11.86
CA ILE A 294 -29.18 -33.43 -13.23
C ILE A 294 -30.35 -33.99 -14.18
N PRO A 295 -30.29 -35.01 -15.12
CA PRO A 295 -30.94 -34.93 -16.48
C PRO A 295 -31.89 -36.10 -16.95
N GLY A 296 -32.36 -36.13 -18.24
CA GLY A 296 -33.25 -37.22 -18.78
C GLY A 296 -33.49 -37.41 -20.31
N ASN A 297 -32.61 -36.92 -21.23
CA ASN A 297 -33.00 -36.60 -22.63
C ASN A 297 -32.18 -37.31 -23.75
N ILE A 298 -32.77 -37.62 -24.93
CA ILE A 298 -32.04 -38.26 -26.07
C ILE A 298 -31.20 -37.22 -26.84
N VAL A 299 -31.79 -36.06 -27.11
CA VAL A 299 -31.08 -34.83 -27.44
C VAL A 299 -31.60 -33.76 -26.49
N LEU A 300 -30.69 -33.00 -25.88
CA LEU A 300 -30.98 -31.76 -25.18
C LEU A 300 -30.08 -30.66 -25.75
N ASN A 301 -30.72 -29.56 -26.16
CA ASN A 301 -30.16 -28.42 -26.88
C ASN A 301 -29.08 -28.70 -27.95
N GLY A 302 -29.27 -29.76 -28.74
CA GLY A 302 -28.50 -30.08 -29.96
C GLY A 302 -26.99 -30.36 -29.81
N GLY A 303 -26.37 -30.04 -28.68
CA GLY A 303 -24.92 -29.96 -28.50
C GLY A 303 -24.27 -28.63 -28.91
N PHE A 304 -25.04 -27.60 -29.29
CA PHE A 304 -24.50 -26.29 -29.66
C PHE A 304 -23.81 -25.57 -28.50
N GLU A 305 -24.30 -25.82 -27.29
CA GLU A 305 -23.86 -25.21 -26.03
C GLU A 305 -22.39 -25.45 -25.68
N ALA A 306 -21.73 -26.42 -26.30
CA ALA A 306 -20.28 -26.60 -26.21
C ALA A 306 -19.49 -25.65 -27.15
N GLY A 307 -20.08 -24.52 -27.56
CA GLY A 307 -19.51 -23.54 -28.49
C GLY A 307 -19.26 -24.06 -29.91
N ASN A 308 -19.74 -25.25 -30.26
CA ASN A 308 -19.39 -25.93 -31.50
C ASN A 308 -20.52 -26.82 -32.04
N ARG A 309 -20.37 -27.32 -33.27
CA ARG A 309 -21.39 -28.11 -33.99
C ARG A 309 -20.95 -29.53 -34.37
N SER A 310 -20.02 -30.13 -33.63
CA SER A 310 -19.42 -31.43 -33.96
C SER A 310 -20.43 -32.55 -34.24
N ASN A 311 -21.59 -32.50 -33.58
CA ASN A 311 -22.66 -33.50 -33.71
C ASN A 311 -23.71 -33.18 -34.79
N TRP A 312 -23.44 -32.22 -35.70
CA TRP A 312 -24.34 -31.83 -36.79
C TRP A 312 -23.65 -31.87 -38.16
N GLY A 313 -24.23 -32.64 -39.08
CA GLY A 313 -23.82 -32.67 -40.48
C GLY A 313 -24.37 -31.47 -41.27
N GLN A 314 -23.60 -30.99 -42.24
CA GLN A 314 -24.04 -29.99 -43.23
C GLN A 314 -23.93 -30.57 -44.64
N TYR A 315 -24.94 -30.31 -45.46
CA TYR A 315 -24.89 -30.47 -46.91
C TYR A 315 -25.31 -29.16 -47.59
N SER A 316 -24.55 -28.69 -48.56
CA SER A 316 -24.87 -27.48 -49.33
C SER A 316 -24.17 -27.50 -50.69
N ALA A 317 -24.85 -26.98 -51.73
CA ALA A 317 -24.35 -26.95 -53.10
C ALA A 317 -23.75 -25.58 -53.52
N SER A 318 -23.90 -24.55 -52.67
CA SER A 318 -23.44 -23.18 -52.92
C SER A 318 -23.30 -22.46 -51.58
N PHE A 319 -22.12 -21.87 -51.32
CA PHE A 319 -21.66 -21.45 -50.00
C PHE A 319 -22.71 -20.68 -49.17
N ALA A 320 -23.08 -21.26 -48.04
CA ALA A 320 -23.80 -20.61 -46.95
C ALA A 320 -23.00 -20.80 -45.65
N ALA A 321 -22.74 -19.71 -44.95
CA ALA A 321 -22.00 -19.73 -43.69
C ALA A 321 -22.93 -20.21 -42.57
N VAL A 322 -22.45 -21.19 -41.79
CA VAL A 322 -23.20 -21.76 -40.66
C VAL A 322 -22.28 -21.79 -39.45
N THR A 323 -22.69 -21.08 -38.41
CA THR A 323 -21.89 -20.76 -37.23
C THR A 323 -22.66 -21.12 -35.97
N VAL A 324 -21.96 -21.65 -34.97
CA VAL A 324 -22.45 -21.64 -33.60
C VAL A 324 -22.00 -20.31 -32.99
N GLN A 325 -22.92 -19.60 -32.33
CA GLN A 325 -22.70 -18.24 -31.88
C GLN A 325 -23.59 -17.90 -30.69
N ASN A 326 -23.17 -16.91 -29.91
CA ASN A 326 -23.80 -16.51 -28.65
C ASN A 326 -24.62 -15.21 -28.76
N ALA A 327 -24.51 -14.46 -29.86
CA ALA A 327 -25.11 -13.14 -30.03
C ALA A 327 -26.64 -13.18 -30.25
N VAL A 328 -27.14 -14.18 -30.98
CA VAL A 328 -28.56 -14.37 -31.25
C VAL A 328 -28.95 -15.80 -30.89
N ARG A 329 -29.44 -15.94 -29.66
CA ARG A 329 -29.92 -17.20 -29.07
C ARG A 329 -31.20 -16.96 -28.28
N ARG A 330 -31.77 -18.02 -27.73
CA ARG A 330 -32.95 -18.05 -26.88
C ARG A 330 -32.61 -18.61 -25.49
N GLY A 331 -31.90 -19.74 -25.48
CA GLY A 331 -31.47 -20.46 -24.28
C GLY A 331 -29.96 -20.34 -24.04
N GLY A 332 -29.54 -20.93 -22.92
CA GLY A 332 -28.14 -21.20 -22.54
C GLY A 332 -27.10 -20.16 -22.98
N SER A 333 -26.07 -20.64 -23.68
CA SER A 333 -24.85 -19.92 -24.06
C SER A 333 -24.68 -19.76 -25.57
N TYR A 334 -25.11 -20.74 -26.38
CA TYR A 334 -24.86 -20.75 -27.84
C TYR A 334 -26.03 -21.31 -28.67
N GLY A 335 -26.56 -20.48 -29.58
CA GLY A 335 -27.52 -20.88 -30.61
C GLY A 335 -26.86 -21.14 -31.97
N LEU A 336 -27.48 -21.97 -32.82
CA LEU A 336 -26.99 -22.20 -34.19
C LEU A 336 -27.54 -21.13 -35.15
N GLN A 337 -26.66 -20.45 -35.89
CA GLN A 337 -26.99 -19.54 -36.98
C GLN A 337 -26.67 -20.17 -38.34
N ALA A 338 -27.56 -19.98 -39.31
CA ALA A 338 -27.33 -20.24 -40.73
C ALA A 338 -27.60 -18.97 -41.55
N ALA A 339 -26.55 -18.39 -42.14
CA ALA A 339 -26.63 -17.25 -43.05
C ALA A 339 -26.87 -17.74 -44.49
N LEU A 340 -27.98 -17.31 -45.08
CA LEU A 340 -28.47 -17.71 -46.40
C LEU A 340 -28.23 -16.57 -47.40
N SER A 341 -27.71 -16.88 -48.59
CA SER A 341 -27.40 -15.86 -49.60
C SER A 341 -27.44 -16.39 -51.04
N GLY A 342 -28.28 -15.79 -51.87
CA GLY A 342 -28.44 -16.17 -53.27
C GLY A 342 -29.21 -17.47 -53.43
N ASN A 343 -28.81 -18.31 -54.40
CA ASN A 343 -29.44 -19.60 -54.70
C ASN A 343 -28.94 -20.73 -53.76
N THR A 344 -28.79 -20.45 -52.46
CA THR A 344 -28.41 -21.47 -51.47
C THR A 344 -29.42 -22.62 -51.44
N ASN A 345 -28.92 -23.85 -51.57
CA ASN A 345 -29.54 -25.03 -50.99
C ASN A 345 -28.71 -25.46 -49.78
N LEU A 346 -29.37 -25.73 -48.65
CA LEU A 346 -28.73 -26.03 -47.37
C LEU A 346 -29.55 -27.07 -46.60
N GLN A 347 -28.88 -28.07 -46.04
CA GLN A 347 -29.43 -28.97 -45.04
C GLN A 347 -28.45 -29.10 -43.88
N LEU A 348 -28.93 -28.83 -42.67
CA LEU A 348 -28.24 -29.05 -41.41
C LEU A 348 -28.98 -30.17 -40.69
N TYR A 349 -28.29 -31.23 -40.29
CA TYR A 349 -28.96 -32.42 -39.77
C TYR A 349 -28.18 -33.14 -38.66
N GLN A 350 -28.95 -33.81 -37.79
CA GLN A 350 -28.45 -34.70 -36.75
C GLN A 350 -29.14 -36.06 -36.89
N ASP A 351 -28.34 -37.13 -36.88
CA ASP A 351 -28.81 -38.51 -36.95
C ASP A 351 -28.87 -39.13 -35.55
N MET A 352 -30.03 -39.70 -35.20
CA MET A 352 -30.30 -40.34 -33.92
C MET A 352 -30.83 -41.76 -34.14
N ALA A 353 -30.53 -42.69 -33.23
CA ALA A 353 -31.10 -44.03 -33.28
C ALA A 353 -32.61 -44.01 -32.97
N GLY A 354 -33.44 -44.56 -33.86
CA GLY A 354 -34.90 -44.64 -33.71
C GLY A 354 -35.37 -46.08 -33.53
N THR A 355 -36.26 -46.34 -32.57
CA THR A 355 -36.90 -47.66 -32.39
C THR A 355 -38.18 -47.75 -33.22
N PRO A 356 -38.28 -48.68 -34.20
CA PRO A 356 -39.43 -48.80 -35.08
C PRO A 356 -40.75 -48.98 -34.31
N GLY A 357 -41.82 -48.34 -34.79
CA GLY A 357 -43.18 -48.49 -34.26
C GLY A 357 -43.43 -47.87 -32.88
N LYS A 358 -42.42 -47.25 -32.24
CA LYS A 358 -42.60 -46.53 -30.96
C LYS A 358 -42.88 -45.05 -31.19
N LYS A 359 -43.61 -44.46 -30.22
CA LYS A 359 -44.00 -43.05 -30.22
C LYS A 359 -42.93 -42.18 -29.56
N TYR A 360 -42.62 -41.06 -30.22
CA TYR A 360 -41.66 -40.06 -29.79
C TYR A 360 -42.33 -38.70 -29.70
N TYR A 361 -41.84 -37.86 -28.78
CA TYR A 361 -42.13 -36.43 -28.69
C TYR A 361 -40.89 -35.64 -29.15
N TYR A 362 -41.12 -34.47 -29.74
CA TYR A 362 -40.07 -33.54 -30.10
C TYR A 362 -40.51 -32.10 -29.85
N GLU A 363 -39.54 -31.24 -29.56
CA GLU A 363 -39.71 -29.79 -29.61
C GLU A 363 -38.40 -29.10 -29.99
N ALA A 364 -38.51 -27.87 -30.49
CA ALA A 364 -37.39 -26.98 -30.76
C ALA A 364 -37.91 -25.55 -30.88
N TRP A 365 -37.04 -24.56 -30.70
CA TRP A 365 -37.36 -23.16 -30.95
C TRP A 365 -36.57 -22.63 -32.14
N VAL A 366 -37.21 -21.81 -32.96
CA VAL A 366 -36.61 -21.21 -34.16
C VAL A 366 -36.96 -19.74 -34.30
N LYS A 367 -36.02 -18.97 -34.85
CA LYS A 367 -36.17 -17.55 -35.21
C LYS A 367 -35.62 -17.36 -36.62
N SER A 368 -36.26 -16.50 -37.41
CA SER A 368 -35.81 -16.11 -38.75
C SER A 368 -35.71 -14.59 -38.82
N ASP A 369 -34.69 -14.07 -39.48
CA ASP A 369 -34.41 -12.63 -39.50
C ASP A 369 -33.77 -12.19 -40.83
N GLY A 370 -34.14 -11.03 -41.33
CA GLY A 370 -33.77 -10.52 -42.65
C GLY A 370 -34.15 -11.40 -43.85
N ILE A 371 -34.84 -12.54 -43.65
CA ILE A 371 -35.17 -13.52 -44.69
C ILE A 371 -36.10 -12.87 -45.72
N THR A 372 -35.55 -12.58 -46.89
CA THR A 372 -36.20 -11.83 -47.96
C THR A 372 -35.93 -12.46 -49.34
N PRO A 373 -36.94 -12.51 -50.23
CA PRO A 373 -36.76 -12.92 -51.62
C PRO A 373 -36.17 -11.81 -52.47
N THR A 374 -35.41 -12.17 -53.51
CA THR A 374 -35.01 -11.23 -54.58
C THR A 374 -35.66 -11.58 -55.93
N GLY A 375 -36.84 -12.20 -55.91
CA GLY A 375 -37.57 -12.66 -57.10
C GLY A 375 -38.89 -13.35 -56.75
N SER A 376 -39.56 -13.93 -57.76
CA SER A 376 -40.78 -14.73 -57.57
C SER A 376 -40.51 -16.04 -56.81
N GLN A 377 -41.48 -16.50 -56.02
CA GLN A 377 -41.33 -17.63 -55.11
C GLN A 377 -42.02 -18.91 -55.63
N PRO A 378 -41.28 -19.89 -56.15
CA PRO A 378 -41.82 -21.23 -56.39
C PRO A 378 -42.02 -22.02 -55.09
N THR A 379 -42.70 -23.17 -55.15
CA THR A 379 -42.91 -24.08 -54.01
C THR A 379 -41.57 -24.52 -53.40
N GLY A 380 -41.48 -24.53 -52.07
CA GLY A 380 -40.24 -24.87 -51.33
C GLY A 380 -39.28 -23.69 -51.10
N PHE A 381 -39.74 -22.44 -51.30
CA PHE A 381 -38.87 -21.26 -51.23
C PHE A 381 -38.24 -20.97 -49.84
N TYR A 382 -38.90 -21.31 -48.74
CA TYR A 382 -38.44 -21.01 -47.38
C TYR A 382 -37.84 -22.24 -46.67
N PRO A 383 -36.98 -22.05 -45.64
CA PRO A 383 -36.49 -23.14 -44.81
C PRO A 383 -37.61 -23.89 -44.09
N ALA A 384 -37.38 -25.16 -43.76
CA ALA A 384 -38.32 -25.98 -43.00
C ALA A 384 -37.59 -26.97 -42.06
N LEU A 385 -38.29 -27.35 -40.99
CA LEU A 385 -38.00 -28.55 -40.21
C LEU A 385 -38.50 -29.78 -40.96
N GLN A 386 -37.66 -30.82 -41.06
CA GLN A 386 -38.03 -32.14 -41.52
C GLN A 386 -37.49 -33.19 -40.55
N ILE A 387 -38.38 -34.01 -39.98
CA ILE A 387 -38.00 -35.22 -39.24
C ILE A 387 -38.18 -36.39 -40.18
N ALA A 388 -37.08 -36.92 -40.71
CA ALA A 388 -37.06 -37.99 -41.69
C ALA A 388 -36.64 -39.33 -41.08
N ALA A 389 -37.16 -40.41 -41.64
CA ALA A 389 -36.81 -41.78 -41.28
C ALA A 389 -35.87 -42.37 -42.35
N TYR A 390 -34.71 -42.84 -41.92
CA TYR A 390 -33.69 -43.46 -42.76
C TYR A 390 -33.42 -44.90 -42.31
N ASN A 391 -33.03 -45.75 -43.25
CA ASN A 391 -32.45 -47.06 -43.01
C ASN A 391 -31.06 -47.10 -43.62
N ASN A 392 -30.02 -47.17 -42.78
CA ASN A 392 -28.61 -47.25 -43.21
C ASN A 392 -28.28 -46.22 -44.32
N SER A 393 -28.54 -44.94 -44.03
CA SER A 393 -28.36 -43.79 -44.94
C SER A 393 -29.25 -43.72 -46.19
N SER A 394 -30.10 -44.72 -46.46
CA SER A 394 -31.19 -44.61 -47.47
C SER A 394 -32.44 -43.98 -46.85
N TRP A 395 -33.07 -43.00 -47.51
CA TRP A 395 -34.33 -42.39 -47.06
C TRP A 395 -35.49 -43.37 -47.22
N VAL A 396 -36.36 -43.46 -46.21
CA VAL A 396 -37.53 -44.36 -46.19
C VAL A 396 -38.83 -43.58 -46.30
N ALA A 397 -39.01 -42.58 -45.43
CA ALA A 397 -40.20 -41.73 -45.36
C ALA A 397 -39.90 -40.47 -44.52
N ASN A 398 -40.79 -39.48 -44.56
CA ASN A 398 -40.82 -38.47 -43.49
C ASN A 398 -41.57 -39.04 -42.27
N ALA A 399 -40.95 -38.99 -41.09
CA ALA A 399 -41.51 -39.52 -39.84
C ALA A 399 -42.57 -38.58 -39.24
N ALA A 400 -42.37 -37.27 -39.42
CA ALA A 400 -43.37 -36.24 -39.15
C ALA A 400 -43.58 -35.38 -40.41
N THR A 401 -44.75 -34.76 -40.55
CA THR A 401 -45.00 -33.76 -41.59
C THR A 401 -44.00 -32.61 -41.47
N PRO A 402 -43.27 -32.23 -42.53
CA PRO A 402 -42.33 -31.10 -42.48
C PRO A 402 -43.04 -29.80 -42.10
N VAL A 403 -42.39 -28.99 -41.25
CA VAL A 403 -42.92 -27.71 -40.76
C VAL A 403 -42.12 -26.57 -41.36
N THR A 404 -42.71 -25.84 -42.30
CA THR A 404 -42.10 -24.65 -42.91
C THR A 404 -41.92 -23.55 -41.87
N ILE A 405 -40.72 -22.96 -41.84
CA ILE A 405 -40.38 -21.84 -40.96
C ILE A 405 -40.66 -20.54 -41.74
N PRO A 406 -41.62 -19.70 -41.30
CA PRO A 406 -41.90 -18.45 -42.01
C PRO A 406 -40.72 -17.46 -41.93
N PRO A 407 -40.62 -16.50 -42.85
CA PRO A 407 -39.60 -15.45 -42.79
C PRO A 407 -39.89 -14.44 -41.68
N ASN A 408 -38.83 -13.85 -41.12
CA ASN A 408 -38.86 -12.71 -40.20
C ASN A 408 -39.76 -12.91 -38.97
N GLN A 409 -39.72 -14.11 -38.38
CA GLN A 409 -40.43 -14.45 -37.15
C GLN A 409 -39.49 -14.59 -35.95
N ASP A 410 -39.94 -14.09 -34.81
CA ASP A 410 -39.23 -14.26 -33.54
C ASP A 410 -39.35 -15.69 -33.00
N TRP A 411 -38.57 -15.98 -31.95
CA TRP A 411 -38.43 -17.30 -31.33
C TRP A 411 -39.78 -17.99 -31.09
N THR A 412 -40.10 -18.96 -31.95
CA THR A 412 -41.38 -19.69 -31.96
C THR A 412 -41.13 -21.19 -31.75
N LYS A 413 -41.94 -21.82 -30.89
CA LYS A 413 -41.84 -23.24 -30.57
C LYS A 413 -42.50 -24.10 -31.64
N ILE A 414 -41.77 -25.07 -32.17
CA ILE A 414 -42.31 -26.15 -32.99
C ILE A 414 -42.24 -27.44 -32.16
N SER A 415 -43.35 -28.13 -31.97
CA SER A 415 -43.39 -29.37 -31.18
C SER A 415 -44.48 -30.33 -31.66
N GLY A 416 -44.36 -31.61 -31.28
CA GLY A 416 -45.38 -32.61 -31.58
C GLY A 416 -44.98 -34.03 -31.21
N THR A 417 -45.78 -35.01 -31.65
CA THR A 417 -45.43 -36.43 -31.56
C THR A 417 -45.51 -37.13 -32.90
N PHE A 418 -44.63 -38.10 -33.12
CA PHE A 418 -44.71 -39.02 -34.25
C PHE A 418 -44.51 -40.47 -33.79
N ILE A 419 -44.94 -41.43 -34.62
CA ILE A 419 -44.59 -42.84 -34.46
C ILE A 419 -43.47 -43.13 -35.46
N PHE A 420 -42.33 -43.65 -35.00
CA PHE A 420 -41.20 -43.84 -35.89
C PHE A 420 -41.49 -44.97 -36.91
N PRO A 421 -41.36 -44.75 -38.23
CA PRO A 421 -41.79 -45.71 -39.25
C PRO A 421 -41.16 -47.10 -39.13
N ALA A 422 -41.94 -48.13 -39.46
CA ALA A 422 -41.43 -49.50 -39.59
C ALA A 422 -40.43 -49.60 -40.75
N GLY A 423 -39.34 -50.35 -40.54
CA GLY A 423 -38.30 -50.56 -41.57
C GLY A 423 -37.25 -49.45 -41.68
N ALA A 424 -37.31 -48.41 -40.85
CA ALA A 424 -36.25 -47.42 -40.65
C ALA A 424 -35.52 -47.65 -39.31
N ASN A 425 -34.28 -47.19 -39.17
CA ASN A 425 -33.49 -47.31 -37.93
C ASN A 425 -32.88 -45.98 -37.44
N THR A 426 -32.84 -44.95 -38.28
CA THR A 426 -32.28 -43.63 -37.96
C THR A 426 -33.34 -42.54 -38.11
N ILE A 427 -33.55 -41.75 -37.05
CA ILE A 427 -34.28 -40.47 -37.10
C ILE A 427 -33.27 -39.42 -37.54
N LYS A 428 -33.44 -38.85 -38.74
CA LYS A 428 -32.67 -37.70 -39.20
C LYS A 428 -33.49 -36.43 -38.94
N LEU A 429 -33.12 -35.69 -37.91
CA LEU A 429 -33.65 -34.35 -37.63
C LEU A 429 -32.94 -33.36 -38.54
N SER A 430 -33.66 -32.70 -39.45
CA SER A 430 -33.07 -31.79 -40.45
C SER A 430 -33.73 -30.43 -40.47
N TRP A 431 -32.91 -29.39 -40.61
CA TRP A 431 -33.31 -28.01 -40.86
C TRP A 431 -32.74 -27.59 -42.20
N GLY A 432 -33.56 -27.14 -43.14
CA GLY A 432 -33.04 -26.88 -44.49
C GLY A 432 -33.99 -26.28 -45.51
N ARG A 433 -33.41 -25.98 -46.66
CA ARG A 433 -34.04 -25.48 -47.89
C ARG A 433 -33.54 -26.37 -49.04
N TRP A 434 -34.44 -27.16 -49.62
CA TRP A 434 -34.12 -28.25 -50.55
C TRP A 434 -34.64 -27.97 -51.96
N ASN A 435 -33.84 -28.31 -52.98
CA ASN A 435 -34.17 -28.21 -54.41
C ASN A 435 -34.72 -26.84 -54.84
N ALA A 436 -34.36 -25.78 -54.12
CA ALA A 436 -34.98 -24.47 -54.25
C ALA A 436 -34.43 -23.70 -55.46
N VAL A 437 -35.34 -22.99 -56.14
CA VAL A 437 -35.06 -22.10 -57.27
C VAL A 437 -35.44 -20.67 -56.86
N GLY A 438 -34.58 -19.71 -57.17
CA GLY A 438 -34.76 -18.30 -56.79
C GLY A 438 -33.97 -17.92 -55.54
N ALA A 439 -33.40 -16.72 -55.59
CA ALA A 439 -32.45 -16.23 -54.61
C ALA A 439 -33.12 -15.65 -53.36
N ILE A 440 -32.48 -15.89 -52.22
CA ILE A 440 -32.92 -15.48 -50.88
C ILE A 440 -31.73 -14.91 -50.10
N SER A 441 -31.97 -13.95 -49.21
CA SER A 441 -30.97 -13.40 -48.28
C SER A 441 -31.55 -13.38 -46.88
N GLY A 442 -30.76 -13.69 -45.85
CA GLY A 442 -31.15 -13.56 -44.43
C GLY A 442 -30.56 -14.64 -43.52
N ASN A 443 -30.99 -14.68 -42.26
CA ASN A 443 -30.50 -15.59 -41.23
C ASN A 443 -31.61 -16.49 -40.68
N LEU A 444 -31.29 -17.75 -40.42
CA LEU A 444 -32.09 -18.69 -39.63
C LEU A 444 -31.34 -19.03 -38.35
N TYR A 445 -32.04 -19.01 -37.21
CA TYR A 445 -31.52 -19.37 -35.89
C TYR A 445 -32.33 -20.52 -35.28
N ILE A 446 -31.65 -21.47 -34.64
CA ILE A 446 -32.23 -22.69 -34.06
C ILE A 446 -31.65 -22.89 -32.65
N ASP A 447 -32.51 -23.22 -31.68
CA ASP A 447 -32.16 -23.35 -30.26
C ASP A 447 -33.17 -24.24 -29.50
N ASP A 448 -32.89 -24.53 -28.23
CA ASP A 448 -33.74 -25.31 -27.29
C ASP A 448 -34.26 -26.64 -27.89
N VAL A 449 -33.41 -27.40 -28.60
CA VAL A 449 -33.81 -28.61 -29.33
C VAL A 449 -33.93 -29.84 -28.41
N TYR A 450 -35.09 -30.50 -28.39
CA TYR A 450 -35.36 -31.74 -27.64
C TYR A 450 -36.05 -32.83 -28.48
N VAL A 451 -35.62 -34.08 -28.27
CA VAL A 451 -36.33 -35.29 -28.74
C VAL A 451 -36.32 -36.35 -27.64
N GLY A 452 -37.44 -37.05 -27.44
CA GLY A 452 -37.59 -38.08 -26.40
C GLY A 452 -38.65 -39.14 -26.73
N ARG A 453 -38.59 -40.30 -26.06
CA ARG A 453 -39.55 -41.41 -26.24
C ARG A 453 -40.73 -41.31 -25.26
N SER A 454 -41.94 -41.67 -25.70
CA SER A 454 -43.13 -41.78 -24.83
C SER A 454 -43.29 -43.18 -24.18
N PRO A 455 -43.91 -43.28 -22.99
CA PRO A 455 -44.31 -44.54 -22.39
C PRO A 455 -45.50 -45.19 -23.12
N ASP A 456 -45.78 -46.45 -22.79
CA ASP A 456 -46.80 -47.30 -23.42
C ASP A 456 -48.15 -47.31 -22.65
N ALA A 457 -48.17 -47.09 -21.31
CA ALA A 457 -49.38 -46.97 -20.46
C ALA A 457 -49.06 -46.21 -19.13
N ILE A 458 -50.06 -45.86 -18.29
CA ILE A 458 -49.84 -45.22 -16.96
C ILE A 458 -50.76 -45.74 -15.82
N GLN A 459 -50.37 -45.57 -14.56
CA GLN A 459 -51.11 -45.98 -13.33
C GLN A 459 -50.94 -44.98 -12.15
N LEU A 460 -51.89 -44.94 -11.21
CA LEU A 460 -52.01 -43.94 -10.13
C LEU A 460 -52.38 -44.54 -8.75
N ALA A 461 -51.81 -44.01 -7.65
CA ALA A 461 -52.19 -44.32 -6.26
C ALA A 461 -51.96 -43.14 -5.29
N MET A 462 -52.58 -43.15 -4.09
CA MET A 462 -52.44 -42.12 -3.03
C MET A 462 -51.58 -42.61 -1.85
N SER A 463 -50.99 -41.70 -1.07
CA SER A 463 -50.06 -42.03 0.03
C SER A 463 -50.70 -42.29 1.41
N LYS A 464 -51.76 -41.57 1.83
CA LYS A 464 -52.52 -41.84 3.07
C LYS A 464 -53.91 -42.44 2.81
N GLY A 465 -54.46 -43.10 3.84
CA GLY A 465 -55.82 -43.67 3.83
C GLY A 465 -56.94 -42.66 4.10
N SER A 466 -56.70 -41.62 4.90
CA SER A 466 -57.59 -40.48 5.18
C SER A 466 -56.78 -39.23 5.57
N TYR A 467 -57.44 -38.07 5.56
CA TYR A 467 -56.88 -36.72 5.78
C TYR A 467 -57.83 -35.88 6.67
N LYS A 468 -57.43 -34.70 7.14
CA LYS A 468 -58.35 -33.78 7.86
C LYS A 468 -59.13 -32.85 6.90
N VAL A 469 -60.37 -32.46 7.20
CA VAL A 469 -61.22 -31.60 6.33
C VAL A 469 -60.62 -30.21 6.05
N THR A 470 -59.72 -29.74 6.92
CA THR A 470 -58.93 -28.51 6.81
C THR A 470 -57.54 -28.76 6.20
N GLU A 471 -57.18 -30.01 5.91
CA GLU A 471 -55.90 -30.40 5.29
C GLU A 471 -56.00 -30.37 3.75
N SER A 472 -55.01 -29.74 3.12
CA SER A 472 -54.83 -29.73 1.67
C SER A 472 -53.94 -30.90 1.23
N VAL A 473 -54.45 -31.80 0.39
CA VAL A 473 -53.70 -32.97 -0.11
C VAL A 473 -52.86 -32.56 -1.31
N ASP A 474 -51.53 -32.66 -1.23
CA ASP A 474 -50.64 -32.27 -2.33
C ASP A 474 -50.45 -33.41 -3.33
N LEU A 475 -50.93 -33.24 -4.57
CA LEU A 475 -50.86 -34.28 -5.60
C LEU A 475 -49.47 -34.44 -6.21
N ALA A 476 -48.50 -33.55 -5.94
CA ALA A 476 -47.11 -33.77 -6.35
C ALA A 476 -46.41 -34.81 -5.45
N ASP A 477 -46.60 -34.68 -4.13
CA ASP A 477 -45.94 -35.55 -3.13
C ASP A 477 -46.78 -36.76 -2.72
N GLN A 478 -48.11 -36.65 -2.77
CA GLN A 478 -49.04 -37.61 -2.17
C GLN A 478 -49.85 -38.42 -3.18
N ALA A 479 -49.72 -38.14 -4.49
CA ALA A 479 -50.35 -38.90 -5.58
C ALA A 479 -49.29 -39.45 -6.57
N ASN A 480 -49.00 -40.75 -6.46
CA ASN A 480 -47.93 -41.39 -7.22
C ASN A 480 -48.41 -41.82 -8.62
N LEU A 481 -47.91 -41.16 -9.67
CA LEU A 481 -48.15 -41.52 -11.06
C LEU A 481 -46.94 -42.24 -11.68
N THR A 482 -47.17 -43.39 -12.30
CA THR A 482 -46.10 -44.21 -12.95
C THR A 482 -46.42 -44.49 -14.42
N GLY A 483 -45.39 -44.51 -15.25
CA GLY A 483 -45.47 -44.83 -16.67
C GLY A 483 -44.87 -46.20 -16.98
N ASN A 484 -45.58 -47.03 -17.74
CA ASN A 484 -45.12 -48.33 -18.20
C ASN A 484 -44.32 -48.20 -19.50
N CYS A 485 -43.06 -48.59 -19.49
CA CYS A 485 -42.18 -48.65 -20.65
C CYS A 485 -41.82 -50.11 -20.97
N GLY A 486 -42.53 -50.74 -21.91
CA GLY A 486 -42.25 -52.11 -22.35
C GLY A 486 -42.34 -53.19 -21.24
N GLY A 487 -43.15 -52.97 -20.21
CA GLY A 487 -43.33 -53.86 -19.05
C GLY A 487 -42.90 -53.24 -17.72
N TRP A 488 -42.00 -52.25 -17.74
CA TRP A 488 -41.43 -51.64 -16.54
C TRP A 488 -42.19 -50.39 -16.13
N LEU A 489 -42.73 -50.36 -14.91
CA LEU A 489 -43.31 -49.16 -14.31
C LEU A 489 -42.19 -48.27 -13.75
N LEU A 490 -42.10 -47.04 -14.26
CA LEU A 490 -41.14 -46.01 -13.83
C LEU A 490 -41.91 -44.79 -13.28
N PRO A 491 -41.38 -44.08 -12.27
CA PRO A 491 -41.99 -42.83 -11.81
C PRO A 491 -41.97 -41.78 -12.91
N VAL A 492 -43.01 -40.94 -12.97
CA VAL A 492 -43.04 -39.79 -13.88
C VAL A 492 -42.24 -38.65 -13.28
N THR A 493 -40.99 -38.50 -13.73
CA THR A 493 -40.04 -37.47 -13.25
C THR A 493 -40.24 -36.08 -13.87
N GLU A 494 -41.08 -35.98 -14.90
CA GLU A 494 -41.44 -34.73 -15.57
C GLU A 494 -42.87 -34.32 -15.12
N SER A 495 -42.99 -33.89 -13.87
CA SER A 495 -44.26 -33.52 -13.21
C SER A 495 -45.11 -32.54 -14.01
N ASP A 496 -44.46 -31.60 -14.68
CA ASP A 496 -45.11 -30.43 -15.29
C ASP A 496 -45.84 -30.79 -16.60
N LEU A 497 -45.65 -32.03 -17.09
CA LEU A 497 -46.41 -32.63 -18.19
C LEU A 497 -47.54 -33.56 -17.71
N VAL A 498 -47.79 -33.60 -16.39
CA VAL A 498 -48.93 -34.27 -15.76
C VAL A 498 -50.07 -33.26 -15.55
N THR A 499 -51.32 -33.70 -15.79
CA THR A 499 -52.51 -32.88 -15.55
C THR A 499 -53.55 -33.64 -14.74
N TRP A 500 -54.19 -32.95 -13.79
CA TRP A 500 -55.10 -33.54 -12.80
C TRP A 500 -56.54 -32.99 -12.93
N SER A 501 -57.54 -33.80 -12.59
CA SER A 501 -58.96 -33.38 -12.57
C SER A 501 -59.80 -34.19 -11.58
N VAL A 502 -60.76 -33.56 -10.91
CA VAL A 502 -61.76 -34.25 -10.05
C VAL A 502 -62.85 -34.85 -10.95
N VAL A 503 -63.25 -36.09 -10.67
CA VAL A 503 -64.29 -36.82 -11.42
C VAL A 503 -65.60 -36.91 -10.66
N ALA A 504 -65.55 -36.99 -9.32
CA ALA A 504 -66.72 -36.95 -8.45
C ALA A 504 -66.37 -36.49 -7.02
N GLY A 505 -67.36 -35.99 -6.29
CA GLY A 505 -67.20 -35.43 -4.94
C GLY A 505 -66.89 -33.93 -4.92
N SER A 506 -67.12 -33.29 -3.77
CA SER A 506 -66.94 -31.84 -3.59
C SER A 506 -65.51 -31.49 -3.17
N ALA A 507 -64.63 -31.31 -4.14
CA ALA A 507 -63.28 -30.80 -3.95
C ALA A 507 -62.82 -29.96 -5.14
N THR A 508 -61.85 -29.08 -4.93
CA THR A 508 -61.19 -28.32 -5.99
C THR A 508 -59.71 -28.70 -6.09
N ILE A 509 -59.17 -28.65 -7.30
CA ILE A 509 -57.71 -28.76 -7.53
C ILE A 509 -57.22 -27.39 -7.95
N ALA A 510 -56.28 -26.84 -7.19
CA ALA A 510 -55.59 -25.59 -7.49
C ALA A 510 -54.12 -25.75 -7.11
N ASN A 511 -53.21 -25.35 -8.00
CA ASN A 511 -51.76 -25.44 -7.80
C ASN A 511 -51.31 -26.84 -7.31
N ASN A 512 -51.78 -27.89 -7.99
CA ASN A 512 -51.62 -29.32 -7.64
C ASN A 512 -52.13 -29.75 -6.25
N LYS A 513 -52.76 -28.89 -5.44
CA LYS A 513 -53.40 -29.29 -4.18
C LYS A 513 -54.88 -29.60 -4.37
N LEU A 514 -55.29 -30.79 -3.92
CA LEU A 514 -56.68 -31.23 -3.81
C LEU A 514 -57.23 -30.79 -2.45
N ASN A 515 -58.12 -29.81 -2.48
CA ASN A 515 -58.71 -29.21 -1.29
C ASN A 515 -60.14 -29.73 -1.10
N TYR A 516 -60.43 -30.27 0.08
CA TYR A 516 -61.77 -30.76 0.40
C TYR A 516 -62.75 -29.58 0.58
N GLY A 517 -63.83 -29.58 -0.20
CA GLY A 517 -64.86 -28.52 -0.20
C GLY A 517 -66.22 -29.02 0.30
N GLY A 518 -66.24 -30.11 1.08
CA GLY A 518 -67.45 -30.66 1.68
C GLY A 518 -67.71 -30.12 3.10
N ALA A 519 -68.56 -30.82 3.84
CA ALA A 519 -68.93 -30.40 5.20
C ALA A 519 -67.75 -30.55 6.19
N PRO A 520 -67.64 -29.69 7.22
CA PRO A 520 -66.63 -29.80 8.27
C PRO A 520 -66.62 -31.13 9.06
N THR A 521 -67.62 -31.99 8.85
CA THR A 521 -67.72 -33.32 9.48
C THR A 521 -67.06 -34.46 8.68
N GLY A 522 -66.66 -34.24 7.42
CA GLY A 522 -65.94 -35.23 6.59
C GLY A 522 -66.69 -35.78 5.36
N GLY A 523 -65.97 -36.54 4.53
CA GLY A 523 -66.49 -37.18 3.29
C GLY A 523 -65.39 -37.67 2.33
N SER A 524 -65.69 -37.88 1.02
CA SER A 524 -64.72 -38.46 0.05
C SER A 524 -64.91 -38.06 -1.42
N ILE A 525 -63.85 -38.24 -2.24
CA ILE A 525 -63.60 -37.65 -3.57
C ILE A 525 -63.02 -38.70 -4.58
N THR A 526 -63.22 -38.50 -5.88
CA THR A 526 -62.57 -39.26 -6.99
C THR A 526 -61.68 -38.36 -7.87
N LEU A 527 -60.45 -38.80 -8.17
CA LEU A 527 -59.40 -38.06 -8.89
C LEU A 527 -59.00 -38.76 -10.21
N LYS A 528 -58.60 -37.99 -11.23
CA LYS A 528 -57.98 -38.45 -12.50
C LYS A 528 -56.66 -37.74 -12.77
N GLY A 529 -55.66 -38.47 -13.28
CA GLY A 529 -54.40 -37.92 -13.80
C GLY A 529 -54.15 -38.31 -15.26
N MET A 530 -53.46 -37.44 -16.02
CA MET A 530 -53.03 -37.70 -17.40
C MET A 530 -51.56 -37.29 -17.63
N TYR A 531 -50.81 -38.06 -18.44
CA TYR A 531 -49.41 -37.76 -18.80
C TYR A 531 -49.08 -38.17 -20.25
N LYS A 532 -48.41 -37.30 -21.02
CA LYS A 532 -47.98 -37.49 -22.42
C LYS A 532 -49.03 -38.12 -23.38
N GLY A 533 -50.33 -37.96 -23.07
CA GLY A 533 -51.48 -38.45 -23.85
C GLY A 533 -52.13 -39.75 -23.37
N LEU A 534 -51.94 -40.14 -22.10
CA LEU A 534 -52.53 -41.33 -21.44
C LEU A 534 -53.23 -40.91 -20.12
N GLU A 535 -54.21 -41.67 -19.59
CA GLU A 535 -55.00 -41.28 -18.39
C GLU A 535 -55.36 -42.43 -17.41
N THR A 536 -55.67 -42.12 -16.13
CA THR A 536 -56.01 -43.10 -15.04
C THR A 536 -56.63 -42.43 -13.78
N THR A 537 -57.26 -43.18 -12.83
CA THR A 537 -58.10 -42.63 -11.71
C THR A 537 -57.95 -43.31 -10.31
N VAL A 538 -58.35 -42.62 -9.21
CA VAL A 538 -58.29 -43.08 -7.79
C VAL A 538 -59.32 -42.38 -6.84
N MET A 539 -59.44 -42.78 -5.55
CA MET A 539 -60.38 -42.28 -4.50
C MET A 539 -59.67 -41.75 -3.22
N VAL A 540 -60.27 -40.78 -2.47
CA VAL A 540 -59.66 -40.08 -1.29
C VAL A 540 -60.69 -39.62 -0.20
N PRO A 541 -60.49 -39.77 1.15
CA PRO A 541 -61.43 -39.33 2.22
C PRO A 541 -60.90 -38.40 3.36
N PHE A 542 -61.80 -37.74 4.15
CA PHE A 542 -61.52 -36.59 5.05
C PHE A 542 -62.33 -36.52 6.42
N GLU A 543 -61.79 -35.92 7.52
CA GLU A 543 -62.33 -35.89 8.94
C GLU A 543 -61.89 -34.65 9.88
N PRO A 544 -62.40 -34.38 11.12
CA PRO A 544 -62.35 -33.04 11.82
C PRO A 544 -61.32 -32.74 12.98
N ASP A 545 -61.37 -31.54 13.63
CA ASP A 545 -60.43 -30.91 14.63
C ASP A 545 -61.09 -29.93 15.70
N VAL A 546 -60.45 -29.65 16.87
CA VAL A 546 -60.96 -28.81 18.02
C VAL A 546 -59.98 -28.11 19.04
N GLU A 547 -58.65 -28.28 19.07
CA GLU A 547 -57.79 -27.79 20.20
C GLU A 547 -57.14 -26.39 20.00
N ALA A 548 -56.24 -25.94 20.90
CA ALA A 548 -55.77 -24.55 21.00
C ALA A 548 -54.25 -24.39 21.31
N PRO A 549 -53.54 -23.35 20.79
CA PRO A 549 -52.07 -23.30 20.85
C PRO A 549 -51.44 -22.82 22.17
N VAL A 550 -50.22 -23.29 22.45
CA VAL A 550 -49.43 -22.92 23.64
C VAL A 550 -47.96 -22.63 23.28
N TRP A 551 -47.35 -21.62 23.94
CA TRP A 551 -45.92 -21.30 23.81
C TRP A 551 -45.03 -22.22 24.66
N GLY A 552 -43.84 -22.57 24.15
CA GLY A 552 -42.80 -23.24 24.93
C GLY A 552 -42.13 -22.31 25.94
N SER A 553 -41.62 -22.85 27.06
CA SER A 553 -41.10 -22.05 28.20
C SER A 553 -39.92 -21.13 27.88
N ASN A 554 -39.21 -21.41 26.78
CA ASN A 554 -38.04 -20.64 26.32
C ASN A 554 -38.35 -19.94 24.97
N ALA A 555 -39.62 -19.76 24.61
CA ALA A 555 -40.01 -19.12 23.35
C ALA A 555 -39.58 -17.64 23.36
N GLN A 556 -38.84 -17.25 22.33
CA GLN A 556 -38.39 -15.87 22.10
C GLN A 556 -38.49 -15.55 20.61
N ILE A 557 -38.64 -14.27 20.27
CA ILE A 557 -38.53 -13.80 18.89
C ILE A 557 -37.05 -13.81 18.50
N ALA A 558 -36.78 -14.14 17.25
CA ALA A 558 -35.47 -14.08 16.61
C ALA A 558 -35.58 -13.36 15.25
N THR A 559 -34.47 -13.27 14.52
CA THR A 559 -34.45 -12.76 13.14
C THR A 559 -33.65 -13.70 12.26
N THR A 560 -34.28 -14.23 11.22
CA THR A 560 -33.71 -15.21 10.27
C THR A 560 -32.97 -14.57 9.11
N GLY A 561 -33.13 -13.26 8.92
CA GLY A 561 -32.52 -12.55 7.81
C GLY A 561 -32.57 -11.03 8.04
N LYS A 562 -31.48 -10.37 7.67
CA LYS A 562 -31.34 -8.92 7.74
C LYS A 562 -30.88 -8.44 6.37
N GLY A 563 -31.50 -7.40 5.83
CA GLY A 563 -31.01 -6.65 4.65
C GLY A 563 -30.81 -5.18 5.02
N ARG A 564 -30.31 -4.33 4.10
CA ARG A 564 -30.08 -2.91 4.41
C ARG A 564 -31.34 -2.19 4.90
N HIS A 565 -32.49 -2.54 4.32
CA HIS A 565 -33.76 -1.87 4.57
C HIS A 565 -34.86 -2.85 5.01
N THR A 566 -34.47 -4.05 5.48
CA THR A 566 -35.39 -5.15 5.77
C THR A 566 -34.98 -5.97 7.01
N LEU A 567 -35.98 -6.42 7.77
CA LEU A 567 -35.85 -7.36 8.87
C LEU A 567 -36.80 -8.54 8.65
N ASN A 568 -36.26 -9.73 8.48
CA ASN A 568 -37.03 -10.98 8.54
C ASN A 568 -37.04 -11.42 10.01
N LEU A 569 -38.16 -11.21 10.68
CA LEU A 569 -38.41 -11.73 12.02
C LEU A 569 -38.90 -13.17 11.93
N ALA A 570 -38.56 -13.98 12.91
CA ALA A 570 -39.05 -15.34 13.05
C ALA A 570 -39.24 -15.68 14.51
N TRP A 571 -40.22 -16.50 14.81
CA TRP A 571 -40.49 -17.01 16.15
C TRP A 571 -40.75 -18.51 16.06
N PRO A 572 -40.56 -19.29 17.15
CA PRO A 572 -41.03 -20.67 17.16
C PRO A 572 -42.53 -20.70 16.84
N SER A 573 -43.02 -21.81 16.29
CA SER A 573 -44.47 -22.04 16.32
C SER A 573 -44.91 -22.24 17.77
N ALA A 574 -46.09 -21.74 18.13
CA ALA A 574 -46.79 -22.32 19.27
C ALA A 574 -47.10 -23.80 18.95
N SER A 575 -47.16 -24.67 19.95
CA SER A 575 -47.54 -26.08 19.76
C SER A 575 -49.05 -26.22 19.81
N ASP A 576 -49.61 -26.92 18.83
CA ASP A 576 -51.04 -27.19 18.65
C ASP A 576 -51.23 -28.58 18.01
N ASN A 577 -52.44 -29.15 18.08
CA ASN A 577 -52.71 -30.52 17.66
C ASN A 577 -52.84 -30.70 16.13
N VAL A 578 -53.30 -29.67 15.40
CA VAL A 578 -53.62 -29.73 13.96
C VAL A 578 -53.04 -28.54 13.20
N GLY A 579 -52.97 -27.34 13.79
CA GLY A 579 -52.18 -26.25 13.23
C GLY A 579 -52.51 -24.85 13.76
N VAL A 580 -51.49 -24.20 14.30
CA VAL A 580 -51.45 -22.74 14.45
C VAL A 580 -51.43 -22.10 13.06
N THR A 581 -52.44 -21.31 12.72
CA THR A 581 -52.58 -20.71 11.38
C THR A 581 -52.38 -19.20 11.34
N LYS A 582 -52.30 -18.53 12.50
CA LYS A 582 -52.21 -17.08 12.59
C LYS A 582 -51.52 -16.59 13.87
N TYR A 583 -50.97 -15.40 13.78
CA TYR A 583 -50.17 -14.73 14.80
C TYR A 583 -50.46 -13.23 14.77
N ARG A 584 -50.16 -12.51 15.86
CA ARG A 584 -50.19 -11.04 15.89
C ARG A 584 -48.82 -10.51 16.26
N LEU A 585 -48.30 -9.57 15.47
CA LEU A 585 -47.01 -8.90 15.67
C LEU A 585 -47.23 -7.43 16.01
N TYR A 586 -46.63 -6.98 17.10
CA TYR A 586 -46.54 -5.59 17.54
C TYR A 586 -45.15 -5.04 17.19
N ARG A 587 -45.02 -3.74 16.90
CA ARG A 587 -43.72 -3.05 16.76
C ARG A 587 -43.74 -1.69 17.45
N ASP A 588 -42.74 -1.42 18.28
CA ASP A 588 -42.61 -0.18 19.06
C ASP A 588 -43.95 0.21 19.72
N ALA A 589 -44.54 1.34 19.35
CA ALA A 589 -45.87 1.79 19.79
C ALA A 589 -46.94 1.77 18.67
N GLU A 590 -46.67 1.12 17.53
CA GLU A 590 -47.57 1.05 16.39
C GLU A 590 -48.64 -0.05 16.55
N PRO A 591 -49.83 0.09 15.91
CA PRO A 591 -50.87 -0.93 15.96
C PRO A 591 -50.43 -2.31 15.42
N PRO A 592 -50.88 -3.42 16.02
CA PRO A 592 -50.46 -4.76 15.63
C PRO A 592 -50.99 -5.20 14.28
N ILE A 593 -50.20 -6.02 13.59
CA ILE A 593 -50.57 -6.70 12.34
C ILE A 593 -50.80 -8.19 12.58
N THR A 594 -51.87 -8.74 12.00
CA THR A 594 -52.16 -10.18 12.06
C THR A 594 -51.56 -10.87 10.83
N VAL A 595 -50.81 -11.96 11.02
CA VAL A 595 -50.04 -12.64 9.97
C VAL A 595 -50.22 -14.16 10.07
N ASN A 596 -50.35 -14.85 8.94
CA ASN A 596 -50.73 -16.27 8.90
C ASN A 596 -49.53 -17.24 8.93
N GLY A 597 -48.46 -16.88 9.64
CA GLY A 597 -47.23 -17.67 9.71
C GLY A 597 -46.23 -17.11 10.74
N ASN A 598 -45.27 -17.93 11.15
CA ASN A 598 -44.32 -17.62 12.23
C ASN A 598 -43.02 -16.93 11.78
N VAL A 599 -43.01 -16.39 10.56
CA VAL A 599 -41.91 -15.62 9.97
C VAL A 599 -42.51 -14.44 9.21
N TYR A 600 -41.96 -13.24 9.38
CA TYR A 600 -42.47 -12.04 8.73
C TYR A 600 -41.38 -11.03 8.38
N THR A 601 -41.37 -10.55 7.13
CA THR A 601 -40.42 -9.54 6.63
C THR A 601 -41.01 -8.15 6.72
N LEU A 602 -40.43 -7.30 7.57
CA LEU A 602 -40.59 -5.86 7.48
C LEU A 602 -39.61 -5.28 6.44
N ALA A 603 -40.08 -4.30 5.68
CA ALA A 603 -39.31 -3.56 4.69
C ALA A 603 -39.52 -2.05 4.83
N GLY A 604 -38.69 -1.25 4.17
CA GLY A 604 -38.69 0.21 4.32
C GLY A 604 -38.06 0.70 5.62
N LEU A 605 -37.22 -0.13 6.25
CA LEU A 605 -36.47 0.22 7.46
C LEU A 605 -35.18 0.99 7.09
N GLU A 606 -34.61 1.71 8.05
CA GLU A 606 -33.35 2.44 7.85
C GLU A 606 -32.14 1.51 8.04
N ALA A 607 -31.06 1.76 7.30
CA ALA A 607 -29.84 0.95 7.37
C ALA A 607 -29.06 1.24 8.67
N GLY A 608 -28.83 0.21 9.48
CA GLY A 608 -28.16 0.28 10.78
C GLY A 608 -29.09 0.54 11.98
N ARG A 609 -30.41 0.75 11.80
CA ARG A 609 -31.34 1.13 12.88
C ARG A 609 -32.01 -0.06 13.58
N SER A 610 -32.26 0.08 14.90
CA SER A 610 -32.94 -0.90 15.77
C SER A 610 -34.41 -0.55 16.05
N TYR A 611 -35.24 -1.58 16.30
CA TYR A 611 -36.69 -1.51 16.58
C TYR A 611 -37.15 -2.65 17.53
N HIS A 612 -38.22 -2.43 18.31
CA HIS A 612 -38.77 -3.38 19.32
C HIS A 612 -40.02 -4.13 18.82
N PHE A 613 -40.27 -5.38 19.27
CA PHE A 613 -41.39 -6.23 18.81
C PHE A 613 -41.99 -7.16 19.90
N GLU A 614 -43.31 -7.43 19.85
CA GLU A 614 -44.02 -8.46 20.66
C GLU A 614 -44.95 -9.38 19.82
N ILE A 615 -45.26 -10.61 20.27
CA ILE A 615 -46.06 -11.61 19.51
C ILE A 615 -47.07 -12.45 20.32
N GLU A 616 -48.23 -12.75 19.71
CA GLU A 616 -49.27 -13.75 20.09
C GLU A 616 -49.53 -14.77 18.96
N ALA A 617 -50.14 -15.94 19.24
CA ALA A 617 -50.44 -17.02 18.27
C ALA A 617 -51.88 -17.59 18.37
N GLY A 618 -52.41 -18.20 17.30
CA GLY A 618 -53.76 -18.79 17.23
C GLY A 618 -54.02 -19.74 16.05
N ASP A 619 -55.04 -20.59 16.17
CA ASP A 619 -55.35 -21.71 15.26
C ASP A 619 -56.43 -21.42 14.19
N ALA A 620 -56.73 -22.41 13.35
CA ALA A 620 -57.75 -22.32 12.28
C ALA A 620 -59.20 -22.17 12.79
N SER A 621 -59.50 -22.71 13.98
CA SER A 621 -60.80 -22.65 14.68
C SER A 621 -60.96 -21.39 15.56
N ASP A 622 -59.96 -20.49 15.58
CA ASP A 622 -59.92 -19.18 16.24
C ASP A 622 -59.70 -19.18 17.77
N ASN A 623 -59.04 -20.19 18.33
CA ASN A 623 -58.46 -20.08 19.68
C ASN A 623 -57.04 -19.46 19.62
N TRP A 624 -56.59 -18.87 20.73
CA TRP A 624 -55.35 -18.07 20.80
C TRP A 624 -54.57 -18.28 22.12
N THR A 625 -53.26 -18.03 22.10
CA THR A 625 -52.35 -18.08 23.26
C THR A 625 -52.65 -17.00 24.29
N ASN A 626 -52.55 -17.34 25.59
CA ASN A 626 -52.81 -16.41 26.70
C ASN A 626 -51.64 -15.47 27.06
N ASP A 627 -50.41 -15.80 26.63
CA ASP A 627 -49.16 -15.08 26.97
C ASP A 627 -48.41 -14.61 25.72
N ARG A 628 -47.42 -13.72 25.90
CA ARG A 628 -46.64 -13.04 24.84
C ARG A 628 -45.14 -13.25 24.94
N ILE A 629 -44.44 -13.06 23.82
CA ILE A 629 -42.97 -13.05 23.70
C ILE A 629 -42.49 -11.75 23.01
N ALA A 630 -41.28 -11.25 23.32
CA ALA A 630 -40.77 -9.95 22.84
C ALA A 630 -39.24 -9.89 22.61
N ALA A 631 -38.75 -9.01 21.70
CA ALA A 631 -37.31 -8.75 21.43
C ALA A 631 -37.04 -7.51 20.50
N ASP A 632 -35.76 -7.13 20.32
CA ASP A 632 -35.28 -5.96 19.55
C ASP A 632 -34.26 -6.31 18.43
N PHE A 633 -34.34 -5.69 17.23
CA PHE A 633 -33.48 -6.05 16.06
C PHE A 633 -33.13 -4.91 15.07
N SER A 634 -32.02 -5.09 14.30
CA SER A 634 -31.42 -4.12 13.33
C SER A 634 -30.89 -4.72 12.00
N THR A 635 -30.69 -3.88 10.96
CA THR A 635 -30.46 -4.15 9.50
C THR A 635 -28.97 -4.39 9.02
N ARG A 636 -28.70 -4.61 7.70
CA ARG A 636 -27.43 -5.25 7.15
C ARG A 636 -26.75 -4.62 5.89
N THR A 637 -25.79 -5.35 5.27
CA THR A 637 -24.72 -4.91 4.32
C THR A 637 -24.70 -5.62 2.93
N LEU A 638 -23.54 -5.72 2.23
CA LEU A 638 -23.27 -6.38 0.91
C LEU A 638 -21.95 -7.21 1.01
N GLN A 639 -21.63 -8.01 -0.01
CA GLN A 639 -20.35 -8.72 -0.23
C GLN A 639 -20.13 -8.95 -1.75
N GLU A 640 -18.92 -9.33 -2.18
CA GLU A 640 -18.48 -9.60 -3.57
C GLU A 640 -17.83 -11.01 -3.68
N PRO A 641 -17.27 -11.45 -4.83
CA PRO A 641 -16.57 -12.75 -4.96
C PRO A 641 -15.44 -12.97 -3.94
N ASP A 642 -15.07 -14.23 -3.72
CA ASP A 642 -14.64 -14.64 -2.38
C ASP A 642 -13.31 -15.44 -2.31
N TRP A 643 -12.35 -14.85 -1.64
CA TRP A 643 -11.10 -15.48 -1.24
C TRP A 643 -11.25 -16.31 0.04
N ILE A 644 -12.18 -17.27 0.02
CA ILE A 644 -12.64 -18.11 1.15
C ILE A 644 -11.48 -18.66 2.00
N GLN A 645 -10.38 -19.08 1.37
CA GLN A 645 -9.10 -19.40 2.03
C GLN A 645 -7.92 -18.80 1.26
N GLY A 646 -8.06 -17.53 0.86
CA GLY A 646 -7.01 -16.78 0.20
C GLY A 646 -5.84 -16.54 1.14
N SER A 647 -4.73 -17.23 0.90
CA SER A 647 -3.44 -16.89 1.46
C SER A 647 -2.60 -16.21 0.40
N LEU A 648 -1.86 -15.18 0.80
CA LEU A 648 -0.74 -14.63 0.06
C LEU A 648 0.45 -14.69 1.02
N THR A 649 1.53 -15.33 0.58
CA THR A 649 2.77 -15.49 1.34
C THR A 649 3.93 -14.99 0.49
N ALA A 650 5.04 -14.63 1.14
CA ALA A 650 6.27 -14.24 0.46
C ALA A 650 7.42 -15.12 0.95
N THR A 651 8.19 -15.63 0.00
CA THR A 651 9.46 -16.32 0.19
C THR A 651 10.57 -15.46 -0.42
N ASP A 652 11.84 -15.85 -0.20
CA ASP A 652 13.02 -15.17 -0.75
C ASP A 652 13.01 -13.65 -0.50
N VAL A 653 12.49 -13.24 0.67
CA VAL A 653 12.27 -11.83 1.02
C VAL A 653 13.58 -11.14 1.31
N ASP A 654 14.15 -10.52 0.29
CA ASP A 654 15.34 -9.69 0.34
C ASP A 654 14.96 -8.20 0.34
N TYR A 655 15.95 -7.32 0.50
CA TYR A 655 15.72 -5.89 0.60
C TYR A 655 15.06 -5.26 -0.63
N SER A 656 15.26 -5.83 -1.84
CA SER A 656 14.73 -5.31 -3.12
C SER A 656 13.93 -6.33 -3.94
N SER A 657 13.67 -7.52 -3.41
CA SER A 657 12.92 -8.56 -4.11
C SER A 657 12.25 -9.56 -3.16
N LEU A 658 11.24 -10.27 -3.66
CA LEU A 658 10.63 -11.42 -2.99
C LEU A 658 9.88 -12.27 -4.01
N THR A 659 9.55 -13.52 -3.66
CA THR A 659 8.63 -14.34 -4.46
C THR A 659 7.28 -14.42 -3.76
N LEU A 660 6.23 -13.87 -4.36
CA LEU A 660 4.86 -14.05 -3.90
C LEU A 660 4.35 -15.45 -4.23
N HIS A 661 3.58 -16.05 -3.33
CA HIS A 661 2.88 -17.32 -3.51
C HIS A 661 1.47 -17.25 -2.93
N TRP A 662 0.45 -17.76 -3.63
CA TRP A 662 -0.95 -17.71 -3.16
C TRP A 662 -1.74 -18.99 -3.38
N SER A 663 -2.72 -19.26 -2.52
CA SER A 663 -3.58 -20.47 -2.60
C SER A 663 -4.57 -20.46 -3.77
N GLY A 664 -4.90 -19.29 -4.29
CA GLY A 664 -5.99 -19.08 -5.25
C GLY A 664 -7.33 -18.76 -4.58
N ALA A 665 -8.26 -18.20 -5.35
CA ALA A 665 -9.59 -17.82 -4.86
C ALA A 665 -10.66 -18.86 -5.23
N ALA A 666 -11.81 -18.75 -4.57
CA ALA A 666 -13.04 -19.39 -5.00
C ALA A 666 -13.96 -18.34 -5.65
N ASP A 667 -14.83 -18.81 -6.52
CA ASP A 667 -15.86 -17.99 -7.17
C ASP A 667 -16.96 -18.93 -7.66
N ASP A 668 -18.21 -18.47 -7.74
CA ASP A 668 -19.33 -19.33 -8.18
C ASP A 668 -19.34 -19.55 -9.71
N LEU A 669 -18.60 -18.72 -10.47
CA LEU A 669 -18.39 -18.86 -11.91
C LEU A 669 -16.96 -19.34 -12.27
N GLY A 670 -15.97 -19.07 -11.42
CA GLY A 670 -14.62 -19.62 -11.44
C GLY A 670 -13.53 -18.62 -11.86
N VAL A 671 -12.43 -18.61 -11.09
CA VAL A 671 -11.29 -17.70 -11.31
C VAL A 671 -10.51 -18.06 -12.56
N THR A 672 -10.30 -17.08 -13.44
CA THR A 672 -9.60 -17.28 -14.73
C THR A 672 -8.19 -16.68 -14.77
N GLN A 673 -7.93 -15.68 -13.93
CA GLN A 673 -6.73 -14.86 -13.94
C GLN A 673 -6.50 -14.22 -12.55
N TYR A 674 -5.23 -13.95 -12.25
CA TYR A 674 -4.82 -13.25 -11.03
C TYR A 674 -4.13 -11.93 -11.38
N ARG A 675 -4.65 -10.82 -10.85
CA ARG A 675 -4.01 -9.50 -10.91
C ARG A 675 -3.14 -9.34 -9.66
N ILE A 676 -1.86 -9.06 -9.83
CA ILE A 676 -0.95 -8.75 -8.72
C ILE A 676 -0.84 -7.22 -8.64
N LEU A 677 -1.20 -6.66 -7.49
CA LEU A 677 -1.10 -5.24 -7.19
C LEU A 677 -0.07 -5.01 -6.09
N GLN A 678 0.79 -4.01 -6.31
CA GLN A 678 1.74 -3.50 -5.33
C GLN A 678 1.26 -2.11 -4.91
N ASN A 679 0.94 -1.94 -3.62
CA ASN A 679 0.41 -0.70 -3.06
C ASN A 679 -0.82 -0.16 -3.83
N GLY A 680 -1.68 -1.06 -4.31
CA GLY A 680 -2.89 -0.74 -5.08
C GLY A 680 -2.66 -0.43 -6.58
N GLN A 681 -1.43 -0.51 -7.09
CA GLN A 681 -1.13 -0.42 -8.52
C GLN A 681 -0.89 -1.81 -9.11
N GLN A 682 -1.57 -2.16 -10.20
CA GLN A 682 -1.34 -3.42 -10.92
C GLN A 682 0.10 -3.48 -11.47
N ILE A 683 0.90 -4.41 -10.97
CA ILE A 683 2.25 -4.69 -11.50
C ILE A 683 2.26 -5.85 -12.51
N ALA A 684 1.31 -6.79 -12.40
CA ALA A 684 1.20 -7.92 -13.32
C ALA A 684 -0.24 -8.48 -13.38
N VAL A 685 -0.53 -9.21 -14.45
CA VAL A 685 -1.65 -10.16 -14.52
C VAL A 685 -1.08 -11.50 -14.97
N THR A 686 -1.42 -12.56 -14.26
CA THR A 686 -0.99 -13.93 -14.54
C THR A 686 -2.20 -14.84 -14.79
N SER A 687 -1.98 -15.94 -15.50
CA SER A 687 -2.93 -17.05 -15.58
C SER A 687 -2.93 -17.85 -14.26
N THR A 688 -3.37 -19.12 -14.28
CA THR A 688 -3.42 -20.01 -13.11
C THR A 688 -2.04 -20.53 -12.65
N VAL A 689 -1.08 -19.61 -12.48
CA VAL A 689 0.20 -19.83 -11.81
C VAL A 689 0.10 -19.22 -10.41
N TYR A 690 0.48 -19.98 -9.39
CA TYR A 690 0.30 -19.63 -7.97
C TYR A 690 1.54 -18.97 -7.34
N ALA A 691 2.38 -18.34 -8.17
CA ALA A 691 3.62 -17.71 -7.76
C ALA A 691 4.02 -16.56 -8.71
N TYR A 692 4.64 -15.51 -8.18
CA TYR A 692 5.15 -14.40 -8.97
C TYR A 692 6.39 -13.77 -8.30
N PRO A 693 7.57 -13.76 -8.96
CA PRO A 693 8.75 -13.06 -8.47
C PRO A 693 8.59 -11.54 -8.65
N VAL A 694 8.75 -10.79 -7.56
CA VAL A 694 8.73 -9.33 -7.52
C VAL A 694 10.15 -8.82 -7.33
N SER A 695 10.56 -7.84 -8.12
CA SER A 695 11.89 -7.22 -8.09
C SER A 695 11.81 -5.71 -8.26
N GLY A 696 12.82 -4.98 -7.78
CA GLY A 696 12.81 -3.50 -7.82
C GLY A 696 12.06 -2.88 -6.64
N LEU A 697 11.99 -3.61 -5.52
CA LEU A 697 11.51 -3.10 -4.25
C LEU A 697 12.59 -2.26 -3.55
N LEU A 698 12.16 -1.51 -2.54
CA LEU A 698 13.00 -0.70 -1.67
C LEU A 698 13.10 -1.37 -0.30
N ALA A 699 14.26 -1.31 0.35
CA ALA A 699 14.48 -1.80 1.71
C ALA A 699 13.60 -1.08 2.75
N GLU A 700 13.33 -1.75 3.89
CA GLU A 700 12.52 -1.25 5.01
C GLU A 700 11.14 -0.67 4.62
N THR A 701 10.62 -1.07 3.46
CA THR A 701 9.42 -0.48 2.89
C THR A 701 8.29 -1.49 3.03
N ALA A 702 7.22 -1.07 3.72
CA ALA A 702 6.01 -1.85 3.84
C ALA A 702 5.26 -1.87 2.50
N TYR A 703 5.47 -2.93 1.72
CA TYR A 703 4.71 -3.18 0.51
C TYR A 703 3.45 -3.96 0.82
N THR A 704 2.31 -3.36 0.48
CA THR A 704 1.01 -4.02 0.53
C THR A 704 0.78 -4.69 -0.82
N PHE A 705 1.12 -5.98 -0.89
CA PHE A 705 0.79 -6.80 -2.05
C PHE A 705 -0.63 -7.32 -1.90
N ARG A 706 -1.47 -7.13 -2.92
CA ARG A 706 -2.79 -7.74 -3.05
C ARG A 706 -2.78 -8.59 -4.30
N VAL A 707 -3.30 -9.82 -4.21
CA VAL A 707 -3.68 -10.57 -5.40
C VAL A 707 -5.20 -10.51 -5.52
N GLU A 708 -5.70 -10.00 -6.63
CA GLU A 708 -7.13 -9.96 -6.95
C GLU A 708 -7.47 -11.07 -7.94
N ALA A 709 -8.63 -11.69 -7.75
CA ALA A 709 -9.16 -12.71 -8.65
C ALA A 709 -10.10 -12.06 -9.65
N GLY A 710 -9.93 -12.41 -10.93
CA GLY A 710 -10.88 -12.07 -11.99
C GLY A 710 -11.72 -13.27 -12.37
N ASP A 711 -13.04 -13.16 -12.23
CA ASP A 711 -13.99 -14.12 -12.78
C ASP A 711 -14.08 -14.02 -14.32
N GLY A 712 -14.94 -14.85 -14.93
CA GLY A 712 -15.24 -14.77 -16.37
C GLY A 712 -16.12 -13.59 -16.79
N SER A 713 -16.74 -12.88 -15.84
CA SER A 713 -17.69 -11.77 -16.06
C SER A 713 -17.06 -10.39 -15.93
N SER A 714 -15.78 -10.31 -15.57
CA SER A 714 -15.05 -9.10 -15.16
C SER A 714 -15.51 -8.49 -13.83
N ASN A 715 -16.15 -9.28 -12.96
CA ASN A 715 -16.13 -9.01 -11.53
C ASN A 715 -14.69 -9.26 -11.03
N TRP A 716 -14.11 -8.26 -10.39
CA TRP A 716 -12.83 -8.38 -9.71
C TRP A 716 -13.08 -8.25 -8.23
N THR A 717 -12.43 -9.08 -7.44
CA THR A 717 -12.39 -8.88 -5.98
C THR A 717 -11.61 -7.59 -5.67
N ASP A 718 -12.20 -6.59 -5.03
CA ASP A 718 -11.40 -5.57 -4.34
C ASP A 718 -10.80 -6.11 -3.03
N ASN A 719 -11.37 -7.19 -2.48
CA ASN A 719 -11.07 -7.74 -1.15
C ASN A 719 -9.84 -8.66 -1.05
N GLY A 720 -9.19 -9.02 -2.17
CA GLY A 720 -8.27 -10.16 -2.26
C GLY A 720 -7.09 -10.23 -1.26
N PRO A 721 -6.49 -11.43 -1.06
CA PRO A 721 -5.53 -11.71 0.00
C PRO A 721 -4.37 -10.74 -0.09
N THR A 722 -4.22 -10.03 1.01
CA THR A 722 -3.32 -8.91 1.12
C THR A 722 -2.23 -9.27 2.10
N LEU A 723 -1.01 -9.33 1.59
CA LEU A 723 0.20 -9.53 2.38
C LEU A 723 0.93 -8.20 2.44
N GLN A 724 1.01 -7.62 3.64
CA GLN A 724 1.98 -6.58 3.90
C GLN A 724 3.33 -7.25 4.19
N VAL A 725 4.30 -7.04 3.30
CA VAL A 725 5.69 -7.43 3.52
C VAL A 725 6.48 -6.17 3.80
N VAL A 726 7.19 -6.13 4.93
CA VAL A 726 8.28 -5.16 5.13
C VAL A 726 9.54 -5.84 4.62
N THR A 727 10.11 -5.31 3.54
CA THR A 727 11.44 -5.73 3.07
C THR A 727 12.48 -5.53 4.18
N PRO A 728 13.41 -6.48 4.42
CA PRO A 728 14.35 -6.40 5.52
C PRO A 728 15.25 -5.16 5.45
N TYR A 729 15.78 -4.78 6.61
CA TYR A 729 16.75 -3.69 6.71
C TYR A 729 18.09 -4.05 6.04
N ARG A 730 18.45 -3.27 5.01
CA ARG A 730 19.72 -3.36 4.32
C ARG A 730 20.73 -2.38 4.93
N SER A 731 21.58 -2.83 5.85
CA SER A 731 22.55 -1.93 6.52
C SER A 731 23.59 -1.28 5.59
N VAL A 732 23.80 -1.85 4.41
CA VAL A 732 24.66 -1.32 3.35
C VAL A 732 23.96 -1.54 2.00
N ALA A 733 23.62 -0.46 1.29
CA ALA A 733 23.10 -0.57 -0.07
C ALA A 733 24.23 -0.45 -1.10
N ALA A 734 24.25 -1.35 -2.07
CA ALA A 734 25.21 -1.30 -3.18
C ALA A 734 24.79 -0.22 -4.20
N ALA A 735 25.78 0.51 -4.70
CA ALA A 735 25.67 1.38 -5.86
C ALA A 735 26.92 1.22 -6.74
N GLU A 736 26.75 1.20 -8.05
CA GLU A 736 27.85 1.25 -9.02
C GLU A 736 27.91 2.65 -9.63
N VAL A 737 29.11 3.23 -9.67
CA VAL A 737 29.38 4.56 -10.20
C VAL A 737 30.37 4.44 -11.36
N SER A 738 29.88 4.61 -12.58
CA SER A 738 30.71 4.67 -13.78
C SER A 738 30.95 6.13 -14.14
N VAL A 739 32.21 6.57 -14.07
CA VAL A 739 32.65 7.88 -14.55
C VAL A 739 33.14 7.73 -16.00
N SER A 740 32.93 8.76 -16.81
CA SER A 740 33.48 8.87 -18.16
C SER A 740 34.23 10.18 -18.27
N GLU A 741 35.50 10.17 -17.87
CA GLU A 741 36.39 11.34 -17.84
C GLU A 741 36.49 12.07 -19.19
N SER A 742 36.26 11.38 -20.31
CA SER A 742 36.24 11.97 -21.65
C SER A 742 34.93 12.68 -22.03
N ASP A 743 33.84 12.46 -21.31
CA ASP A 743 32.50 13.02 -21.58
C ASP A 743 32.22 14.22 -20.67
N VAL A 744 32.81 15.37 -21.03
CA VAL A 744 32.66 16.65 -20.32
C VAL A 744 31.27 17.24 -20.56
N ILE A 745 30.49 17.39 -19.48
CA ILE A 745 29.17 18.02 -19.50
C ILE A 745 29.29 19.55 -19.60
N ARG A 746 30.21 20.14 -18.81
CA ARG A 746 30.37 21.59 -18.65
C ARG A 746 31.64 21.93 -17.86
N HIS A 747 31.95 23.22 -17.77
CA HIS A 747 32.88 23.74 -16.76
C HIS A 747 32.29 23.66 -15.34
N ALA A 748 33.13 23.50 -14.32
CA ALA A 748 32.72 23.40 -12.91
C ALA A 748 32.38 24.77 -12.30
N ASP A 749 31.40 25.46 -12.87
CA ASP A 749 31.05 26.85 -12.53
C ASP A 749 30.78 27.03 -11.02
N LYS A 750 31.63 27.83 -10.38
CA LYS A 750 31.52 28.20 -8.95
C LYS A 750 30.23 28.99 -8.67
N GLU A 751 29.67 29.68 -9.67
CA GLU A 751 28.43 30.45 -9.58
C GLU A 751 27.16 29.60 -9.31
N LEU A 752 27.28 28.26 -9.26
CA LEU A 752 26.27 27.35 -8.70
C LEU A 752 26.29 27.24 -7.16
N LEU A 753 27.32 27.77 -6.49
CA LEU A 753 27.44 27.87 -5.03
C LEU A 753 27.18 29.32 -4.55
N GLY A 754 26.26 30.02 -5.21
CA GLY A 754 25.90 31.39 -4.87
C GLY A 754 24.99 31.52 -3.66
N PHE A 755 24.80 32.76 -3.20
CA PHE A 755 23.94 33.09 -2.06
C PHE A 755 22.98 34.24 -2.39
N ASN A 756 21.72 34.08 -1.99
CA ASN A 756 20.76 35.18 -1.93
C ASN A 756 20.90 35.95 -0.60
N ASN A 757 20.70 37.26 -0.68
CA ASN A 757 20.70 38.19 0.43
C ASN A 757 19.38 38.97 0.43
N ASP A 758 18.90 39.34 1.61
CA ASP A 758 17.82 40.31 1.80
C ASP A 758 18.38 41.66 2.24
N TRP A 759 17.53 42.68 2.34
CA TRP A 759 17.95 44.00 2.81
C TRP A 759 17.98 44.14 4.34
N GLN A 760 17.05 43.52 5.08
CA GLN A 760 16.82 43.84 6.49
C GLN A 760 17.64 42.96 7.44
N GLU A 761 17.73 41.67 7.19
CA GLU A 761 18.52 40.76 8.02
C GLU A 761 20.02 40.91 7.71
N SER A 762 20.39 41.27 6.48
CA SER A 762 21.74 41.80 6.18
C SER A 762 22.11 43.01 7.07
N GLN A 763 21.21 43.99 7.23
CA GLN A 763 21.44 45.10 8.17
C GLN A 763 21.61 44.62 9.62
N ARG A 764 20.89 43.57 10.03
CA ARG A 764 20.89 43.04 11.39
C ARG A 764 22.11 42.18 11.71
N VAL A 765 22.57 41.38 10.74
CA VAL A 765 23.58 40.32 10.91
C VAL A 765 24.97 40.74 10.45
N ILE A 766 25.10 41.50 9.35
CA ILE A 766 26.40 41.86 8.75
C ILE A 766 26.96 43.16 9.35
N MET A 767 26.10 44.08 9.79
CA MET A 767 26.49 45.44 10.18
C MET A 767 26.62 45.64 11.70
N ASN A 768 27.56 46.48 12.10
CA ASN A 768 27.62 47.02 13.45
C ASN A 768 26.38 47.90 13.70
N GLN A 769 25.80 47.81 14.90
CA GLN A 769 24.55 48.50 15.20
C GLN A 769 24.69 50.03 15.20
N SER A 770 23.55 50.72 15.08
CA SER A 770 23.43 52.19 14.97
C SER A 770 24.24 52.93 16.06
N PRO A 771 24.96 54.02 15.74
CA PRO A 771 24.89 54.81 14.50
C PRO A 771 26.08 54.54 13.54
N SER A 772 26.34 53.28 13.19
CA SER A 772 27.39 52.89 12.25
C SER A 772 26.84 52.21 10.99
N LEU A 773 27.64 52.26 9.91
CA LEU A 773 27.52 51.45 8.69
C LEU A 773 28.83 50.69 8.42
N ALA A 774 29.60 50.40 9.47
CA ALA A 774 30.71 49.47 9.40
C ALA A 774 30.19 48.03 9.41
N ILE A 775 30.77 47.17 8.57
CA ILE A 775 30.65 45.71 8.70
C ILE A 775 31.19 45.29 10.07
N ARG A 776 30.66 44.22 10.66
CA ARG A 776 31.10 43.72 11.96
C ARG A 776 32.47 43.04 11.90
N ASP A 777 33.23 43.18 12.98
CA ASP A 777 34.58 42.60 13.13
C ASP A 777 34.57 41.06 13.10
N ASP A 778 33.45 40.41 13.48
CA ASP A 778 33.27 38.95 13.45
C ASP A 778 32.80 38.40 12.09
N TYR A 779 32.34 39.24 11.16
CA TYR A 779 31.84 38.81 9.84
C TYR A 779 32.92 38.11 9.02
N ALA A 780 34.13 38.67 8.95
CA ALA A 780 35.26 38.07 8.22
C ALA A 780 35.67 36.69 8.77
N THR A 781 35.42 36.43 10.07
CA THR A 781 35.67 35.12 10.69
C THR A 781 34.56 34.13 10.34
N ALA A 782 33.28 34.57 10.38
CA ALA A 782 32.14 33.73 10.00
C ALA A 782 32.16 33.31 8.51
N MET A 783 32.69 34.19 7.66
CA MET A 783 32.89 33.97 6.21
C MET A 783 34.11 33.12 5.85
N GLN A 784 34.91 32.66 6.82
CA GLN A 784 36.13 31.90 6.50
C GLN A 784 35.80 30.60 5.74
N GLY A 785 36.26 30.52 4.49
CA GLY A 785 36.01 29.37 3.61
C GLY A 785 34.67 29.41 2.86
N LEU A 786 33.95 30.54 2.86
CA LEU A 786 32.82 30.81 1.97
C LEU A 786 33.24 31.94 1.03
N SER A 787 33.45 31.66 -0.25
CA SER A 787 34.03 32.62 -1.19
C SER A 787 33.00 33.53 -1.88
N LEU A 788 31.70 33.35 -1.65
CA LEU A 788 30.63 34.12 -2.31
C LEU A 788 30.87 34.24 -3.84
N PRO A 789 30.90 33.14 -4.59
CA PRO A 789 31.19 33.18 -6.02
C PRO A 789 30.12 33.97 -6.81
N LEU A 790 28.87 33.82 -6.40
CA LEU A 790 27.72 34.60 -6.86
C LEU A 790 26.98 35.17 -5.64
N SER A 791 26.69 36.48 -5.68
CA SER A 791 25.94 37.19 -4.66
C SER A 791 24.69 37.84 -5.28
N ARG A 792 23.51 37.30 -4.96
CA ARG A 792 22.22 37.93 -5.30
C ARG A 792 21.77 38.86 -4.18
N MET A 793 21.18 39.99 -4.56
CA MET A 793 20.33 40.79 -3.67
C MET A 793 18.96 40.91 -4.31
N GLY A 794 17.97 40.29 -3.67
CA GLY A 794 16.68 40.01 -4.30
C GLY A 794 15.62 39.60 -3.29
N GLY A 795 14.64 38.81 -3.73
CA GLY A 795 13.44 38.50 -2.94
C GLY A 795 12.36 39.58 -3.09
N THR A 796 11.21 39.32 -2.46
CA THR A 796 9.99 40.11 -2.65
C THR A 796 10.14 41.58 -2.19
N ASP A 797 11.06 41.87 -1.26
CA ASP A 797 11.28 43.23 -0.73
C ASP A 797 12.09 44.14 -1.66
N SER A 798 12.85 43.56 -2.60
CA SER A 798 13.48 44.32 -3.68
C SER A 798 12.46 44.99 -4.62
N GLN A 799 11.18 44.58 -4.59
CA GLN A 799 10.08 45.31 -5.25
C GLN A 799 9.62 46.58 -4.51
N TYR A 800 10.17 46.85 -3.33
CA TYR A 800 9.91 48.05 -2.53
C TYR A 800 11.18 48.85 -2.22
N PHE A 801 12.37 48.26 -2.44
CA PHE A 801 13.66 48.87 -2.17
C PHE A 801 13.94 50.11 -3.04
N LYS A 802 14.57 51.13 -2.45
CA LYS A 802 14.86 52.43 -3.10
C LYS A 802 16.32 52.80 -2.91
N TRP A 803 17.20 52.20 -3.71
CA TRP A 803 18.65 52.25 -3.56
C TRP A 803 19.22 53.67 -3.41
N LYS A 804 18.72 54.64 -4.18
CA LYS A 804 19.09 56.07 -4.08
C LYS A 804 18.92 56.68 -2.68
N GLN A 805 17.92 56.23 -1.91
CA GLN A 805 17.67 56.68 -0.53
C GLN A 805 18.62 56.03 0.50
N THR A 806 19.37 55.01 0.08
CA THR A 806 20.42 54.34 0.88
C THR A 806 21.85 54.84 0.55
N LEU A 807 21.99 55.94 -0.18
CA LEU A 807 23.28 56.55 -0.47
C LEU A 807 23.67 57.61 0.58
N GLY A 808 24.94 57.98 0.61
CA GLY A 808 25.45 59.03 1.50
C GLY A 808 25.61 58.62 2.98
N PRO A 809 25.97 59.57 3.87
CA PRO A 809 26.20 59.31 5.29
C PRO A 809 24.95 58.82 6.03
N TYR A 810 25.12 57.89 6.98
CA TYR A 810 24.02 57.30 7.77
C TYR A 810 23.04 58.33 8.35
N ALA A 811 23.55 59.41 8.94
CA ALA A 811 22.74 60.48 9.55
C ALA A 811 21.95 61.35 8.54
N GLN A 812 22.08 61.10 7.24
CA GLN A 812 21.32 61.76 6.16
C GLN A 812 20.35 60.81 5.46
N ARG A 813 20.42 59.48 5.72
CA ARG A 813 19.48 58.50 5.21
C ARG A 813 18.17 58.65 5.99
N THR A 814 17.05 58.88 5.30
CA THR A 814 15.72 58.96 5.93
C THR A 814 15.16 57.60 6.29
N GLY A 815 15.69 56.55 5.65
CA GLY A 815 15.15 55.20 5.63
C GLY A 815 13.79 55.09 4.93
N PHE A 816 13.37 53.84 4.73
CA PHE A 816 12.02 53.48 4.29
C PHE A 816 11.62 52.13 4.93
N PRO A 817 10.31 51.87 5.13
CA PRO A 817 9.84 50.60 5.67
C PRO A 817 9.92 49.48 4.62
N ASN A 818 10.24 48.27 5.08
CA ASN A 818 10.13 47.03 4.30
C ASN A 818 8.76 46.37 4.59
N GLN A 819 8.15 45.67 3.62
CA GLN A 819 6.87 44.96 3.81
C GLN A 819 6.91 43.95 4.97
N TRP A 820 8.04 43.25 5.13
CA TRP A 820 8.24 42.25 6.19
C TRP A 820 8.62 42.87 7.55
N TYR A 821 9.11 44.11 7.54
CA TYR A 821 9.63 44.82 8.71
C TYR A 821 9.19 46.30 8.73
N PRO A 822 7.87 46.59 8.75
CA PRO A 822 7.34 47.94 8.50
C PRO A 822 7.66 48.96 9.61
N THR A 823 8.19 48.51 10.74
CA THR A 823 8.56 49.33 11.91
C THR A 823 10.06 49.63 12.01
N THR A 824 10.91 48.99 11.20
CA THR A 824 12.37 49.20 11.22
C THR A 824 12.78 49.98 9.97
N PRO A 825 13.50 51.12 10.10
CA PRO A 825 13.94 51.87 8.94
C PRO A 825 15.12 51.18 8.25
N MET A 826 14.93 50.85 6.97
CA MET A 826 15.98 50.35 6.11
C MET A 826 17.04 51.43 5.86
N ASN A 827 18.27 51.20 6.32
CA ASN A 827 19.39 52.13 6.14
C ASN A 827 20.62 51.45 5.51
N PHE A 828 20.77 50.13 5.63
CA PHE A 828 21.72 49.33 4.85
C PHE A 828 21.40 49.47 3.35
N GLY A 829 22.43 49.67 2.55
CA GLY A 829 22.31 50.01 1.15
C GLY A 829 23.23 49.22 0.24
N ILE A 830 23.12 49.52 -1.05
CA ILE A 830 23.95 48.94 -2.10
C ILE A 830 25.45 49.08 -1.82
N VAL A 831 25.88 50.21 -1.26
CA VAL A 831 27.29 50.46 -0.91
C VAL A 831 27.78 49.50 0.17
N GLU A 832 26.98 49.24 1.20
CA GLU A 832 27.38 48.38 2.30
C GLU A 832 27.36 46.89 1.91
N TRP A 833 26.37 46.47 1.12
CA TRP A 833 26.31 45.12 0.55
C TRP A 833 27.48 44.83 -0.41
N LEU A 834 27.77 45.73 -1.36
CA LEU A 834 28.91 45.55 -2.26
C LEU A 834 30.22 45.44 -1.46
N LYS A 835 30.38 46.21 -0.37
CA LYS A 835 31.55 46.10 0.51
C LYS A 835 31.59 44.79 1.31
N SER A 836 30.46 44.26 1.78
CA SER A 836 30.44 43.00 2.53
C SER A 836 30.74 41.79 1.65
N VAL A 837 30.36 41.84 0.37
CA VAL A 837 30.75 40.81 -0.60
C VAL A 837 32.23 40.98 -1.00
N GLN A 838 32.64 42.20 -1.39
CA GLN A 838 34.02 42.45 -1.84
C GLN A 838 35.09 42.26 -0.74
N SER A 839 34.73 42.40 0.55
CA SER A 839 35.64 42.08 1.67
C SER A 839 35.94 40.58 1.82
N VAL A 840 35.14 39.73 1.17
CA VAL A 840 35.33 38.27 1.08
C VAL A 840 35.92 37.91 -0.28
N ASN A 841 35.34 38.43 -1.37
CA ASN A 841 35.72 38.13 -2.74
C ASN A 841 35.47 39.32 -3.68
N MET A 842 36.55 39.98 -4.09
CA MET A 842 36.54 41.07 -5.08
C MET A 842 35.97 40.65 -6.46
N ASN A 843 36.01 39.35 -6.77
CA ASN A 843 35.62 38.76 -8.05
C ASN A 843 34.28 38.00 -7.99
N SER A 844 33.42 38.29 -7.00
CA SER A 844 32.04 37.81 -6.98
C SER A 844 31.31 38.30 -8.24
N LEU A 845 30.55 37.42 -8.89
CA LEU A 845 29.45 37.86 -9.74
C LEU A 845 28.34 38.43 -8.84
N PHE A 846 27.71 39.51 -9.26
CA PHE A 846 26.55 40.08 -8.58
C PHE A 846 25.29 39.84 -9.42
N THR A 847 24.16 39.61 -8.76
CA THR A 847 22.83 39.72 -9.41
C THR A 847 21.95 40.70 -8.66
N TRP A 848 21.32 41.60 -9.41
CA TRP A 848 20.47 42.64 -8.86
C TRP A 848 19.03 42.51 -9.34
N THR A 849 18.09 42.36 -8.40
CA THR A 849 16.65 42.39 -8.68
C THR A 849 16.13 43.84 -8.76
N PHE A 850 15.65 44.29 -9.92
CA PHE A 850 15.05 45.62 -10.05
C PHE A 850 13.73 45.80 -9.28
N ASN A 851 13.48 47.01 -8.78
CA ASN A 851 12.17 47.45 -8.31
C ASN A 851 11.31 47.86 -9.52
N MET A 852 10.30 47.04 -9.84
CA MET A 852 9.40 47.28 -10.98
C MET A 852 8.05 47.93 -10.58
N LEU A 853 7.81 48.19 -9.30
CA LEU A 853 6.57 48.76 -8.78
C LEU A 853 6.59 50.30 -8.65
N GLN A 854 7.78 50.90 -8.50
CA GLN A 854 7.94 52.35 -8.55
C GLN A 854 7.57 52.93 -9.93
N SER A 855 7.21 54.21 -10.00
CA SER A 855 6.69 54.87 -11.23
C SER A 855 7.73 55.08 -12.33
N ASP A 856 8.99 55.19 -11.95
CA ASP A 856 10.15 55.59 -12.75
C ASP A 856 11.13 54.43 -13.02
N TYR A 857 10.63 53.19 -12.89
CA TYR A 857 11.38 51.92 -12.94
C TYR A 857 12.45 51.83 -14.03
N ALA A 858 12.15 52.23 -15.28
CA ALA A 858 13.11 52.14 -16.39
C ALA A 858 14.25 53.17 -16.28
N ALA A 859 13.97 54.38 -15.78
CA ALA A 859 14.98 55.41 -15.55
C ALA A 859 15.84 55.08 -14.31
N ASP A 860 15.22 54.58 -13.24
CA ASP A 860 15.93 54.11 -12.05
C ASP A 860 16.84 52.91 -12.35
N ALA A 861 16.40 52.01 -13.23
CA ALA A 861 17.21 50.89 -13.71
C ALA A 861 18.45 51.35 -14.51
N ALA A 862 18.30 52.37 -15.37
CA ALA A 862 19.42 52.95 -16.12
C ALA A 862 20.42 53.67 -15.21
N ASP A 863 19.94 54.47 -14.26
CA ASP A 863 20.78 55.12 -13.22
C ASP A 863 21.57 54.09 -12.41
N LEU A 864 20.93 52.97 -12.03
CA LEU A 864 21.57 51.88 -11.30
C LEU A 864 22.58 51.11 -12.15
N ALA A 865 22.27 50.86 -13.42
CA ALA A 865 23.21 50.23 -14.34
C ALA A 865 24.46 51.09 -14.54
N GLU A 866 24.31 52.42 -14.58
CA GLU A 866 25.45 53.34 -14.61
C GLU A 866 26.23 53.26 -13.29
N PHE A 867 25.56 53.30 -12.13
CA PHE A 867 26.19 53.16 -10.82
C PHE A 867 27.06 51.90 -10.75
N LEU A 868 26.55 50.76 -11.21
CA LEU A 868 27.23 49.46 -11.11
C LEU A 868 28.31 49.25 -12.19
N THR A 869 28.08 49.72 -13.43
CA THR A 869 28.92 49.34 -14.59
C THR A 869 29.72 50.46 -15.24
N SER A 870 29.46 51.74 -14.94
CA SER A 870 30.27 52.86 -15.47
C SER A 870 31.69 52.87 -14.88
N PRO A 871 32.75 53.18 -15.66
CA PRO A 871 34.09 53.44 -15.16
C PRO A 871 34.13 54.47 -14.03
N GLY A 872 33.26 55.49 -14.06
CA GLY A 872 33.13 56.48 -12.98
C GLY A 872 34.34 57.40 -12.77
N ASP A 873 35.21 57.49 -13.77
CA ASP A 873 36.46 58.27 -13.78
C ASP A 873 36.29 59.67 -14.39
N GLY A 874 35.06 60.06 -14.72
CA GLY A 874 34.72 61.31 -15.41
C GLY A 874 34.93 61.28 -16.93
N THR A 875 35.31 60.14 -17.53
CA THR A 875 35.41 60.01 -19.00
C THR A 875 34.09 59.68 -19.68
N THR A 876 33.16 59.02 -18.97
CA THR A 876 31.87 58.56 -19.50
C THR A 876 30.74 58.70 -18.48
N ASN A 877 29.71 59.45 -18.84
CA ASN A 877 28.41 59.50 -18.17
C ASN A 877 27.35 59.18 -19.24
N PRO A 878 26.92 57.92 -19.38
CA PRO A 878 26.05 57.48 -20.47
C PRO A 878 24.56 57.78 -20.27
N ASN A 879 24.03 57.84 -19.03
CA ASN A 879 22.61 58.16 -18.81
C ASN A 879 22.33 59.67 -18.83
N GLY A 880 23.34 60.47 -18.48
CA GLY A 880 23.27 61.92 -18.38
C GLY A 880 22.84 62.43 -17.00
N GLY A 881 23.26 63.65 -16.66
CA GLY A 881 22.88 64.31 -15.41
C GLY A 881 23.79 63.95 -14.24
N THR A 882 23.39 62.99 -13.41
CA THR A 882 24.20 62.55 -12.26
C THR A 882 25.22 61.52 -12.75
N ASP A 883 26.51 61.71 -12.43
CA ASP A 883 27.53 60.68 -12.69
C ASP A 883 27.48 59.64 -11.58
N TRP A 884 26.77 58.55 -11.85
CA TRP A 884 26.54 57.50 -10.86
C TRP A 884 27.78 56.63 -10.66
N GLY A 885 28.62 56.47 -11.69
CA GLY A 885 29.91 55.80 -11.55
C GLY A 885 30.86 56.57 -10.63
N ALA A 886 30.93 57.89 -10.74
CA ALA A 886 31.71 58.74 -9.86
C ALA A 886 31.16 58.74 -8.42
N LEU A 887 29.84 58.66 -8.24
CA LEU A 887 29.24 58.43 -6.91
C LEU A 887 29.61 57.06 -6.34
N ARG A 888 29.63 55.99 -7.14
CA ARG A 888 30.13 54.66 -6.71
C ARG A 888 31.58 54.77 -6.21
N ARG A 889 32.46 55.43 -6.97
CA ARG A 889 33.85 55.71 -6.57
C ARG A 889 33.93 56.54 -5.28
N LEU A 890 33.15 57.60 -5.16
CA LEU A 890 33.13 58.48 -3.97
C LEU A 890 32.73 57.73 -2.70
N TYR A 891 31.81 56.76 -2.81
CA TYR A 891 31.43 55.91 -1.68
C TYR A 891 32.38 54.74 -1.41
N GLY A 892 33.49 54.63 -2.16
CA GLY A 892 34.58 53.69 -1.89
C GLY A 892 34.38 52.28 -2.48
N ILE A 893 33.57 52.14 -3.53
CA ILE A 893 33.64 50.98 -4.44
C ILE A 893 34.27 51.52 -5.73
N ALA A 894 35.57 51.29 -5.91
CA ALA A 894 36.32 51.92 -6.99
C ALA A 894 35.82 51.47 -8.38
N ASP A 895 35.95 50.20 -8.68
CA ASP A 895 35.82 49.72 -10.06
C ASP A 895 34.42 49.16 -10.36
N PRO A 896 34.04 49.06 -11.65
CA PRO A 896 32.78 48.45 -12.04
C PRO A 896 32.64 47.03 -11.50
N VAL A 897 31.43 46.63 -11.11
CA VAL A 897 31.18 45.25 -10.66
C VAL A 897 30.66 44.38 -11.80
N ASN A 898 31.04 43.11 -11.80
CA ASN A 898 30.48 42.12 -12.71
C ASN A 898 29.03 41.84 -12.27
N VAL A 899 28.04 42.11 -13.14
CA VAL A 899 26.62 42.06 -12.76
C VAL A 899 25.71 41.52 -13.87
N VAL A 900 24.77 40.66 -13.48
CA VAL A 900 23.58 40.28 -14.27
C VAL A 900 22.35 40.94 -13.63
N PHE A 901 21.47 41.51 -14.45
CA PHE A 901 20.29 42.23 -13.98
C PHE A 901 19.04 41.35 -14.02
N GLU A 902 18.39 41.17 -12.88
CA GLU A 902 17.17 40.38 -12.75
C GLU A 902 15.94 41.29 -12.83
N LEU A 903 15.04 40.95 -13.76
CA LEU A 903 13.86 41.73 -14.12
C LEU A 903 12.72 41.43 -13.14
N GLY A 904 12.88 41.94 -11.92
CA GLY A 904 11.93 41.80 -10.82
C GLY A 904 11.96 40.43 -10.16
N ASN A 905 11.18 40.27 -9.10
CA ASN A 905 11.08 39.04 -8.30
C ASN A 905 9.61 38.72 -8.03
N GLU A 906 9.16 37.54 -8.43
CA GLU A 906 7.85 36.94 -8.09
C GLU A 906 6.64 37.85 -8.37
N LEU A 907 6.73 38.70 -9.39
CA LEU A 907 5.70 39.70 -9.70
C LEU A 907 4.35 39.07 -10.09
N ASP A 908 4.36 37.84 -10.59
CA ASP A 908 3.19 37.02 -10.88
C ASP A 908 2.51 36.44 -9.62
N HIS A 909 3.26 36.27 -8.52
CA HIS A 909 2.82 35.57 -7.32
C HIS A 909 2.68 36.51 -6.12
N GLY A 910 1.48 36.63 -5.56
CA GLY A 910 1.18 37.52 -4.42
C GLY A 910 1.09 39.00 -4.79
N LEU A 911 1.86 39.48 -5.77
CA LEU A 911 1.77 40.82 -6.34
C LEU A 911 0.83 40.90 -7.56
N GLY A 912 0.61 39.78 -8.26
CA GLY A 912 -0.46 39.64 -9.25
C GLY A 912 -0.32 40.45 -10.54
N MET A 913 0.90 40.81 -10.94
CA MET A 913 1.18 41.49 -12.21
C MET A 913 0.78 40.60 -13.39
N SER A 914 0.11 41.17 -14.40
CA SER A 914 -0.22 40.40 -15.61
C SER A 914 1.05 40.16 -16.45
N ASN A 915 1.06 39.06 -17.19
CA ASN A 915 2.18 38.71 -18.07
C ASN A 915 2.45 39.79 -19.13
N ALA A 916 1.42 40.50 -19.60
CA ALA A 916 1.56 41.62 -20.53
C ALA A 916 2.22 42.84 -19.89
N ASP A 917 1.78 43.25 -18.69
CA ASP A 917 2.37 44.37 -17.94
C ASP A 917 3.83 44.08 -17.59
N TYR A 918 4.11 42.82 -17.20
CA TYR A 918 5.46 42.35 -16.90
C TYR A 918 6.37 42.44 -18.13
N ILE A 919 5.94 41.92 -19.29
CA ILE A 919 6.72 41.93 -20.52
C ILE A 919 6.94 43.36 -21.04
N GLN A 920 5.95 44.25 -20.93
CA GLN A 920 6.13 45.67 -21.26
C GLN A 920 7.22 46.30 -20.38
N LYS A 921 7.11 46.17 -19.05
CA LYS A 921 8.08 46.73 -18.10
C LYS A 921 9.49 46.17 -18.32
N CYS A 922 9.62 44.88 -18.63
CA CYS A 922 10.89 44.27 -19.00
C CYS A 922 11.48 44.89 -20.27
N THR A 923 10.66 45.06 -21.33
CA THR A 923 11.09 45.67 -22.59
C THR A 923 11.68 47.07 -22.36
N GLU A 924 11.00 47.88 -21.57
CA GLU A 924 11.40 49.26 -21.26
C GLU A 924 12.67 49.32 -20.38
N ILE A 925 12.80 48.43 -19.39
CA ILE A 925 14.01 48.31 -18.56
C ILE A 925 15.21 47.85 -19.40
N ILE A 926 15.06 46.80 -20.21
CA ILE A 926 16.14 46.28 -21.06
C ILE A 926 16.63 47.38 -22.02
N ALA A 927 15.72 48.14 -22.64
CA ALA A 927 16.06 49.24 -23.53
C ALA A 927 16.81 50.37 -22.81
N ALA A 928 16.34 50.79 -21.64
CA ALA A 928 16.96 51.87 -20.86
C ALA A 928 18.36 51.46 -20.33
N VAL A 929 18.48 50.24 -19.80
CA VAL A 929 19.75 49.71 -19.30
C VAL A 929 20.75 49.45 -20.44
N ARG A 930 20.31 48.99 -21.62
CA ARG A 930 21.21 48.82 -22.78
C ARG A 930 21.63 50.13 -23.46
N ALA A 931 20.92 51.24 -23.24
CA ALA A 931 21.42 52.57 -23.60
C ALA A 931 22.65 52.98 -22.76
N VAL A 932 22.72 52.50 -21.51
CA VAL A 932 23.84 52.73 -20.58
C VAL A 932 24.97 51.71 -20.76
N ASN A 933 24.63 50.43 -20.85
CA ASN A 933 25.56 49.32 -21.04
C ASN A 933 25.02 48.36 -22.12
N PRO A 934 25.45 48.50 -23.39
CA PRO A 934 24.95 47.68 -24.50
C PRO A 934 25.15 46.16 -24.31
N SER A 935 26.16 45.78 -23.50
CA SER A 935 26.49 44.40 -23.12
C SER A 935 25.79 43.92 -21.84
N ALA A 936 24.85 44.67 -21.29
CA ALA A 936 24.11 44.27 -20.10
C ALA A 936 23.35 42.96 -20.32
N LYS A 937 23.52 42.04 -19.35
CA LYS A 937 22.88 40.74 -19.30
C LYS A 937 21.64 40.75 -18.43
N PHE A 938 20.59 40.03 -18.82
CA PHE A 938 19.32 40.01 -18.10
C PHE A 938 18.81 38.61 -17.76
N ALA A 939 18.23 38.48 -16.57
CA ALA A 939 17.43 37.32 -16.16
C ALA A 939 15.95 37.71 -16.08
N ALA A 940 15.07 37.00 -16.78
CA ALA A 940 13.61 37.22 -16.72
C ALA A 940 12.88 36.10 -15.97
N LEU A 941 11.88 36.48 -15.18
CA LEU A 941 11.13 35.60 -14.29
C LEU A 941 10.33 34.53 -15.06
N ALA A 942 10.65 33.24 -14.85
CA ALA A 942 9.72 32.14 -15.12
C ALA A 942 8.50 32.26 -14.18
N LYS A 943 7.39 31.56 -14.46
CA LYS A 943 6.28 31.57 -13.51
C LYS A 943 6.76 31.03 -12.16
N THR A 944 6.58 31.84 -11.13
CA THR A 944 6.96 31.54 -9.76
C THR A 944 6.30 30.25 -9.31
N ALA A 945 7.05 29.45 -8.55
CA ALA A 945 6.58 28.33 -7.74
C ALA A 945 5.96 27.10 -8.47
N PRO A 946 6.51 25.89 -8.27
CA PRO A 946 5.82 24.64 -8.62
C PRO A 946 4.65 24.29 -7.66
N TRP A 947 4.42 25.03 -6.57
CA TRP A 947 3.53 24.61 -5.47
C TRP A 947 2.06 25.09 -5.53
N GLY A 948 1.60 25.66 -6.64
CA GLY A 948 0.23 26.21 -6.77
C GLY A 948 -0.62 25.71 -7.95
N ASP A 949 -0.01 25.44 -9.11
CA ASP A 949 -0.73 25.26 -10.39
C ASP A 949 -1.14 23.80 -10.73
N GLY A 950 -0.74 22.82 -9.92
CA GLY A 950 -0.80 21.40 -10.28
C GLY A 950 0.38 20.97 -11.15
N ALA A 951 0.23 19.94 -11.98
CA ALA A 951 1.32 19.39 -12.80
C ALA A 951 1.89 20.42 -13.81
N PRO A 952 3.20 20.40 -14.12
CA PRO A 952 3.93 21.41 -14.93
C PRO A 952 3.46 21.50 -16.40
N SER A 953 2.29 22.09 -16.60
CA SER A 953 1.54 22.05 -17.85
C SER A 953 0.54 23.22 -17.91
N GLY A 954 -0.03 23.46 -19.09
CA GLY A 954 -1.10 24.46 -19.26
C GLY A 954 -0.70 25.86 -18.79
N THR A 955 -1.46 26.39 -17.82
CA THR A 955 -1.33 27.78 -17.35
C THR A 955 0.01 28.12 -16.72
N TRP A 956 0.77 27.14 -16.22
CA TRP A 956 2.11 27.39 -15.70
C TRP A 956 3.07 27.80 -16.83
N ARG A 957 3.16 26.98 -17.89
CA ARG A 957 4.07 27.17 -19.02
C ARG A 957 3.74 28.40 -19.88
N ASN A 958 2.47 28.83 -19.89
CA ASN A 958 2.03 29.99 -20.67
C ASN A 958 2.79 31.28 -20.33
N TRP A 959 3.21 31.47 -19.07
CA TRP A 959 3.92 32.68 -18.65
C TRP A 959 5.31 32.79 -19.27
N HIS A 960 6.18 31.79 -19.04
CA HIS A 960 7.56 31.86 -19.53
C HIS A 960 7.64 31.66 -21.04
N ASN A 961 6.71 30.93 -21.65
CA ASN A 961 6.64 30.86 -23.10
C ASN A 961 6.28 32.20 -23.75
N ALA A 962 5.40 33.00 -23.13
CA ALA A 962 5.14 34.36 -23.59
C ALA A 962 6.33 35.30 -23.36
N VAL A 963 7.09 35.12 -22.27
CA VAL A 963 8.37 35.83 -22.01
C VAL A 963 9.41 35.47 -23.06
N LEU A 964 9.66 34.17 -23.32
CA LEU A 964 10.61 33.71 -24.34
C LEU A 964 10.22 34.25 -25.74
N GLN A 965 8.96 34.10 -26.15
CA GLN A 965 8.47 34.56 -27.46
C GLN A 965 8.66 36.07 -27.71
N GLN A 966 8.60 36.92 -26.68
CA GLN A 966 8.69 38.37 -26.82
C GLN A 966 10.03 38.98 -26.37
N LEU A 967 10.74 38.33 -25.46
CA LEU A 967 11.95 38.84 -24.80
C LEU A 967 13.16 37.90 -24.93
N GLY A 968 13.03 36.67 -25.41
CA GLY A 968 14.10 35.67 -25.46
C GLY A 968 15.37 36.17 -26.17
N SER A 969 15.21 36.84 -27.33
CA SER A 969 16.31 37.46 -28.09
C SER A 969 16.93 38.70 -27.41
N SER A 970 16.46 39.06 -26.21
CA SER A 970 16.84 40.23 -25.43
C SER A 970 17.29 39.89 -24.01
N ILE A 971 17.23 38.62 -23.58
CA ILE A 971 17.61 38.15 -22.24
C ILE A 971 18.65 37.04 -22.33
N ASP A 972 19.38 36.82 -21.25
CA ASP A 972 20.48 35.86 -21.18
C ASP A 972 20.11 34.65 -20.32
N TYR A 973 19.16 34.85 -19.40
CA TYR A 973 18.69 33.84 -18.46
C TYR A 973 17.17 33.88 -18.27
N ILE A 974 16.57 32.73 -17.94
CA ILE A 974 15.29 32.65 -17.25
C ILE A 974 15.53 32.36 -15.77
N ALA A 975 14.98 33.19 -14.88
CA ALA A 975 15.05 33.07 -13.43
C ALA A 975 13.97 32.13 -12.89
N PHE A 976 14.33 31.16 -12.03
CA PHE A 976 13.41 30.15 -11.48
C PHE A 976 13.66 29.88 -9.99
N HIS A 977 12.58 29.67 -9.21
CA HIS A 977 12.60 29.54 -7.74
C HIS A 977 12.18 28.13 -7.23
N PRO A 978 13.06 27.12 -7.30
CA PRO A 978 12.81 25.78 -6.77
C PRO A 978 13.06 25.67 -5.25
N TYR A 979 11.98 25.42 -4.50
CA TYR A 979 12.06 24.98 -3.11
C TYR A 979 11.67 23.49 -2.96
N TYR A 980 12.49 22.73 -2.25
CA TYR A 980 12.43 21.25 -2.17
C TYR A 980 12.32 20.72 -0.72
N LEU A 981 12.04 19.43 -0.57
CA LEU A 981 11.64 18.71 0.66
C LEU A 981 10.34 19.19 1.33
N GLY A 982 9.75 20.30 0.88
CA GLY A 982 8.28 20.44 0.78
C GLY A 982 7.73 19.73 -0.47
N ASN A 983 8.51 19.70 -1.56
CA ASN A 983 8.31 18.89 -2.77
C ASN A 983 9.53 17.99 -3.00
N SER A 984 9.38 16.84 -3.66
CA SER A 984 10.55 16.00 -4.00
C SER A 984 11.47 16.70 -5.01
N ILE A 985 12.78 16.42 -4.93
CA ILE A 985 13.76 16.97 -5.90
C ILE A 985 13.47 16.45 -7.32
N ALA A 986 12.97 15.22 -7.46
CA ALA A 986 12.52 14.67 -8.74
C ALA A 986 11.34 15.48 -9.34
N ASN A 987 10.34 15.86 -8.53
CA ASN A 987 9.26 16.75 -8.97
C ASN A 987 9.80 18.14 -9.32
N THR A 988 10.66 18.73 -8.48
CA THR A 988 11.33 20.01 -8.77
C THR A 988 12.05 20.00 -10.12
N GLU A 989 12.76 18.93 -10.45
CA GLU A 989 13.45 18.80 -11.73
C GLU A 989 12.54 18.54 -12.93
N ALA A 990 11.29 18.07 -12.74
CA ALA A 990 10.32 18.02 -13.82
C ALA A 990 10.01 19.43 -14.36
N TYR A 991 9.89 20.44 -13.48
CA TYR A 991 9.70 21.85 -13.89
C TYR A 991 10.92 22.40 -14.61
N LEU A 992 12.14 22.09 -14.14
CA LEU A 992 13.39 22.45 -14.82
C LEU A 992 13.51 21.78 -16.20
N ASN A 993 13.07 20.53 -16.34
CA ASN A 993 13.01 19.83 -17.63
C ASN A 993 12.04 20.53 -18.60
N TYR A 994 10.82 20.86 -18.15
CA TYR A 994 9.88 21.60 -19.00
C TYR A 994 10.40 22.99 -19.37
N LEU A 995 11.09 23.69 -18.45
CA LEU A 995 11.70 24.98 -18.73
C LEU A 995 12.84 24.87 -19.76
N ARG A 996 13.75 23.90 -19.61
CA ARG A 996 14.79 23.57 -20.60
C ARG A 996 14.18 23.26 -21.97
N ASP A 997 13.13 22.44 -22.01
CA ASP A 997 12.51 22.00 -23.25
C ASP A 997 11.71 23.15 -23.93
N ASP A 998 11.11 24.05 -23.15
CA ASP A 998 10.48 25.29 -23.62
C ASP A 998 11.52 26.28 -24.19
N ILE A 999 12.64 26.47 -23.49
CA ILE A 999 13.79 27.27 -23.95
C ILE A 999 14.31 26.71 -25.28
N HIS A 1000 14.63 25.41 -25.33
CA HIS A 1000 15.19 24.78 -26.52
C HIS A 1000 14.23 24.82 -27.72
N ALA A 1001 12.93 24.60 -27.49
CA ALA A 1001 11.91 24.74 -28.53
C ALA A 1001 11.81 26.19 -29.06
N TRP A 1002 12.00 27.19 -28.19
CA TRP A 1002 12.09 28.59 -28.60
C TRP A 1002 13.37 28.89 -29.38
N GLU A 1003 14.54 28.42 -28.95
CA GLU A 1003 15.83 28.62 -29.63
C GLU A 1003 15.79 28.08 -31.06
N VAL A 1004 15.33 26.83 -31.22
CA VAL A 1004 15.18 26.15 -32.52
C VAL A 1004 14.12 26.84 -33.39
N GLY A 1005 13.02 27.33 -32.79
CA GLY A 1005 11.96 28.04 -33.50
C GLY A 1005 12.33 29.47 -33.93
N ASN A 1006 13.19 30.14 -33.18
CA ASN A 1006 13.68 31.50 -33.43
C ASN A 1006 14.83 31.52 -34.45
N GLY A 1007 15.65 30.47 -34.50
CA GLY A 1007 16.70 30.29 -35.52
C GLY A 1007 17.83 31.33 -35.47
N SER A 1008 17.93 32.08 -34.37
CA SER A 1008 18.85 33.22 -34.19
C SER A 1008 20.25 32.84 -33.71
N GLY A 1009 20.41 31.64 -33.15
CA GLY A 1009 21.66 31.19 -32.52
C GLY A 1009 21.96 31.85 -31.16
N HIS A 1010 21.04 32.65 -30.63
CA HIS A 1010 21.12 33.21 -29.27
C HIS A 1010 20.58 32.19 -28.26
N ALA A 1011 21.40 31.85 -27.26
CA ALA A 1011 21.05 30.88 -26.23
C ALA A 1011 20.56 31.56 -24.94
N VAL A 1012 19.58 30.96 -24.26
CA VAL A 1012 19.03 31.46 -23.00
C VAL A 1012 19.20 30.41 -21.91
N ASN A 1013 20.00 30.70 -20.89
CA ASN A 1013 20.28 29.73 -19.82
C ASN A 1013 19.22 29.79 -18.71
N VAL A 1014 19.28 28.87 -17.76
CA VAL A 1014 18.51 28.93 -16.51
C VAL A 1014 19.38 29.55 -15.42
N TYR A 1015 18.83 30.53 -14.72
CA TYR A 1015 19.34 31.03 -13.45
C TYR A 1015 18.41 30.57 -12.31
N ILE A 1016 18.94 29.79 -11.37
CA ILE A 1016 18.23 29.45 -10.15
C ILE A 1016 18.45 30.57 -9.14
N SER A 1017 17.68 31.65 -9.27
CA SER A 1017 17.80 32.88 -8.47
C SER A 1017 17.47 32.70 -6.99
N GLU A 1018 16.66 31.70 -6.64
CA GLU A 1018 16.45 31.27 -5.26
C GLU A 1018 16.25 29.76 -5.17
N HIS A 1019 17.02 29.08 -4.32
CA HIS A 1019 16.71 27.69 -3.95
C HIS A 1019 16.97 27.39 -2.48
N ALA A 1020 16.13 26.55 -1.87
CA ALA A 1020 16.37 26.01 -0.54
C ALA A 1020 15.49 24.81 -0.20
N VAL A 1021 15.80 24.17 0.93
CA VAL A 1021 14.87 23.26 1.62
C VAL A 1021 13.71 24.05 2.22
N TRP A 1022 12.48 23.71 1.87
CA TRP A 1022 11.28 24.31 2.46
C TRP A 1022 11.10 23.80 3.91
N PRO A 1023 10.99 24.70 4.91
CA PRO A 1023 10.94 24.32 6.32
C PRO A 1023 9.56 23.80 6.76
N LEU A 1024 8.48 24.41 6.26
CA LEU A 1024 7.12 24.02 6.64
C LEU A 1024 6.75 22.72 5.93
N ARG A 1025 6.59 21.64 6.69
CA ARG A 1025 6.20 20.32 6.20
C ARG A 1025 5.02 19.83 7.04
N GLY A 1026 4.19 18.95 6.50
CA GLY A 1026 3.09 18.34 7.26
C GLY A 1026 2.04 19.35 7.74
N THR A 1027 1.93 19.56 9.05
CA THR A 1027 0.93 20.44 9.68
C THR A 1027 1.54 21.73 10.24
N GLU A 1028 2.86 21.90 10.16
CA GLU A 1028 3.56 23.07 10.67
C GLU A 1028 3.26 24.34 9.85
N THR A 1029 2.83 25.40 10.55
CA THR A 1029 2.51 26.72 9.96
C THR A 1029 3.40 27.86 10.48
N ASP A 1030 4.34 27.56 11.39
CA ASP A 1030 5.23 28.53 12.03
C ASP A 1030 6.68 28.34 11.56
N TYR A 1031 7.18 29.30 10.77
CA TYR A 1031 8.56 29.30 10.28
C TYR A 1031 9.60 29.33 11.39
N SER A 1032 9.31 29.94 12.56
CA SER A 1032 10.27 29.99 13.66
C SER A 1032 10.50 28.60 14.25
N ALA A 1033 9.41 27.86 14.51
CA ALA A 1033 9.45 26.49 15.01
C ALA A 1033 10.04 25.48 14.00
N ALA A 1034 9.84 25.71 12.69
CA ALA A 1034 10.30 24.81 11.64
C ALA A 1034 11.69 25.16 11.04
N SER A 1035 12.24 26.36 11.34
CA SER A 1035 13.44 26.91 10.69
C SER A 1035 14.65 25.97 10.68
N TYR A 1036 14.87 25.19 11.75
CA TYR A 1036 16.00 24.27 11.85
C TYR A 1036 16.07 23.25 10.70
N ARG A 1037 14.93 22.88 10.11
CA ARG A 1037 14.80 21.88 9.02
C ARG A 1037 15.49 22.30 7.71
N THR A 1038 15.97 23.54 7.60
CA THR A 1038 16.70 24.05 6.42
C THR A 1038 18.21 23.86 6.54
N HIS A 1039 18.73 23.81 7.77
CA HIS A 1039 20.15 23.92 8.10
C HIS A 1039 20.62 22.95 9.19
N ASP A 1040 19.77 22.00 9.58
CA ASP A 1040 20.15 20.73 10.17
C ASP A 1040 20.79 19.79 9.12
N LEU A 1041 21.22 18.61 9.56
CA LEU A 1041 21.88 17.63 8.69
C LEU A 1041 20.94 17.07 7.60
N GLU A 1042 19.62 17.00 7.82
CA GLU A 1042 18.68 16.62 6.76
C GLU A 1042 18.61 17.71 5.67
N GLY A 1043 18.48 18.96 6.09
CA GLY A 1043 18.35 20.13 5.23
C GLY A 1043 19.61 20.41 4.39
N LEU A 1044 20.78 20.42 5.02
CA LEU A 1044 22.04 20.67 4.32
C LEU A 1044 22.37 19.54 3.32
N LEU A 1045 22.12 18.27 3.66
CA LEU A 1045 22.37 17.17 2.73
C LEU A 1045 21.33 17.16 1.60
N GLY A 1046 20.10 17.63 1.84
CA GLY A 1046 19.12 17.90 0.77
C GLY A 1046 19.58 18.98 -0.20
N THR A 1047 20.17 20.06 0.32
CA THR A 1047 20.74 21.15 -0.49
C THR A 1047 21.97 20.68 -1.26
N ALA A 1048 22.88 19.92 -0.64
CA ALA A 1048 24.02 19.30 -1.32
C ALA A 1048 23.59 18.33 -2.43
N GLN A 1049 22.57 17.48 -2.18
CA GLN A 1049 22.00 16.57 -3.18
C GLN A 1049 21.45 17.33 -4.40
N PHE A 1050 20.76 18.44 -4.17
CA PHE A 1050 20.25 19.32 -5.22
C PHE A 1050 21.38 19.95 -6.03
N ILE A 1051 22.37 20.58 -5.38
CA ILE A 1051 23.51 21.23 -6.03
C ILE A 1051 24.31 20.23 -6.90
N ASN A 1052 24.60 19.03 -6.38
CA ASN A 1052 25.24 17.94 -7.15
C ASN A 1052 24.50 17.64 -8.46
N ARG A 1053 23.16 17.64 -8.43
CA ARG A 1053 22.32 17.38 -9.60
C ARG A 1053 22.33 18.58 -10.57
N MET A 1054 22.39 19.82 -10.09
CA MET A 1054 22.47 21.03 -10.94
C MET A 1054 23.81 21.12 -11.70
N TYR A 1055 24.92 20.63 -11.14
CA TYR A 1055 26.19 20.51 -11.88
C TYR A 1055 26.09 19.57 -13.09
N ASN A 1056 25.18 18.60 -13.08
CA ASN A 1056 24.97 17.68 -14.21
C ASN A 1056 23.97 18.23 -15.25
N ARG A 1057 23.62 19.53 -15.17
CA ARG A 1057 22.67 20.22 -16.06
C ARG A 1057 23.33 21.42 -16.72
N PRO A 1058 23.81 21.32 -17.99
CA PRO A 1058 24.58 22.37 -18.64
C PRO A 1058 23.77 23.65 -18.89
N GLU A 1059 22.43 23.57 -18.92
CA GLU A 1059 21.57 24.75 -19.06
C GLU A 1059 21.53 25.62 -17.79
N ILE A 1060 21.97 25.12 -16.63
CA ILE A 1060 21.87 25.82 -15.34
C ILE A 1060 23.21 26.46 -15.00
N THR A 1061 23.46 27.66 -15.50
CA THR A 1061 24.77 28.33 -15.36
C THR A 1061 25.00 29.01 -14.01
N MET A 1062 23.95 29.27 -13.24
CA MET A 1062 24.03 30.03 -11.97
C MET A 1062 22.96 29.52 -10.98
N ALA A 1063 23.29 29.50 -9.69
CA ALA A 1063 22.34 29.19 -8.62
C ALA A 1063 22.69 29.95 -7.33
N ALA A 1064 21.66 30.48 -6.66
CA ALA A 1064 21.78 31.21 -5.41
C ALA A 1064 20.94 30.55 -4.31
N TYR A 1065 21.60 30.02 -3.29
CA TYR A 1065 20.94 29.48 -2.11
C TYR A 1065 20.24 30.60 -1.35
N HIS A 1066 18.94 30.47 -1.13
CA HIS A 1066 18.19 31.34 -0.22
C HIS A 1066 18.38 30.78 1.20
N ALA A 1067 19.12 31.42 2.12
CA ALA A 1067 19.86 32.67 2.01
C ALA A 1067 21.11 32.72 2.91
N LEU A 1068 21.96 33.75 2.71
CA LEU A 1068 23.12 33.99 3.56
C LEU A 1068 22.72 34.28 5.03
N VAL A 1069 21.70 35.10 5.25
CA VAL A 1069 21.33 35.62 6.58
C VAL A 1069 19.82 35.69 6.88
N SER A 1070 18.95 35.49 5.89
CA SER A 1070 17.54 35.85 5.98
C SER A 1070 16.59 34.68 6.23
N GLY A 1071 15.41 35.01 6.78
CA GLY A 1071 14.28 34.10 6.93
C GLY A 1071 14.61 32.86 7.80
N PRO A 1072 13.92 31.73 7.57
CA PRO A 1072 14.25 30.45 8.20
C PRO A 1072 15.51 29.75 7.62
N TRP A 1073 16.12 30.30 6.57
CA TRP A 1073 17.12 29.62 5.73
C TRP A 1073 18.58 30.04 5.98
N PHE A 1074 18.83 30.87 6.98
CA PHE A 1074 20.13 31.53 7.18
C PHE A 1074 21.35 30.57 7.20
N THR A 1075 22.35 30.91 6.38
CA THR A 1075 23.69 30.31 6.41
C THR A 1075 24.50 30.79 7.62
N LEU A 1076 24.31 32.06 8.00
CA LEU A 1076 24.92 32.71 9.15
C LEU A 1076 23.84 33.23 10.10
N GLY A 1077 23.84 32.74 11.33
CA GLY A 1077 22.96 33.23 12.40
C GLY A 1077 23.66 34.25 13.29
N LEU A 1078 22.91 35.14 13.94
CA LEU A 1078 23.43 36.05 14.96
C LEU A 1078 23.01 35.58 16.36
N GLY A 1079 23.98 35.22 17.19
CA GLY A 1079 23.77 34.80 18.58
C GLY A 1079 24.27 35.82 19.61
N PRO A 1080 24.12 35.54 20.92
CA PRO A 1080 24.54 36.45 22.00
C PRO A 1080 26.05 36.76 22.02
N SER A 1081 26.87 35.90 21.41
CA SER A 1081 28.34 36.03 21.37
C SER A 1081 28.89 36.55 20.03
N GLY A 1082 28.02 36.83 19.04
CA GLY A 1082 28.42 37.18 17.68
C GLY A 1082 27.77 36.31 16.62
N ILE A 1083 28.27 36.38 15.40
CA ILE A 1083 27.82 35.56 14.27
C ILE A 1083 28.25 34.10 14.47
N TYR A 1084 27.39 33.14 14.11
CA TYR A 1084 27.69 31.72 14.08
C TYR A 1084 27.30 31.09 12.72
N ARG A 1085 28.00 30.02 12.35
CA ARG A 1085 27.82 29.28 11.10
C ARG A 1085 26.78 28.17 11.28
N THR A 1086 25.83 28.03 10.36
CA THR A 1086 24.88 26.89 10.36
C THR A 1086 25.44 25.70 9.59
N GLY A 1087 24.70 24.58 9.50
CA GLY A 1087 25.12 23.41 8.72
C GLY A 1087 25.37 23.71 7.24
N ILE A 1088 24.65 24.68 6.68
CA ILE A 1088 24.80 25.12 5.29
C ILE A 1088 26.18 25.75 5.05
N ALA A 1089 26.72 26.50 6.02
CA ALA A 1089 28.04 27.12 5.90
C ALA A 1089 29.17 26.06 5.84
N GLU A 1090 29.09 25.01 6.65
CA GLU A 1090 30.05 23.90 6.59
C GLU A 1090 29.92 23.11 5.28
N MET A 1091 28.69 22.94 4.79
CA MET A 1091 28.37 22.26 3.53
C MET A 1091 28.91 23.00 2.31
N MET A 1092 28.58 24.29 2.18
CA MET A 1092 29.03 25.13 1.07
C MET A 1092 30.55 25.26 1.04
N THR A 1093 31.20 25.50 2.20
CA THR A 1093 32.68 25.46 2.29
C THR A 1093 33.28 24.14 1.83
N THR A 1094 32.63 23.01 2.13
CA THR A 1094 33.11 21.69 1.70
C THR A 1094 32.90 21.47 0.20
N MET A 1095 31.83 21.99 -0.39
CA MET A 1095 31.59 21.96 -1.84
C MET A 1095 32.52 22.89 -2.61
N GLU A 1096 32.77 24.12 -2.12
CA GLU A 1096 33.75 25.04 -2.71
C GLU A 1096 35.16 24.45 -2.73
N GLN A 1097 35.56 23.75 -1.66
CA GLN A 1097 36.84 23.02 -1.60
C GLN A 1097 36.90 21.80 -2.54
N ALA A 1098 35.75 21.30 -2.99
CA ALA A 1098 35.66 20.18 -3.92
C ALA A 1098 35.69 20.59 -5.40
N LEU A 1099 35.45 21.87 -5.73
CA LEU A 1099 35.40 22.38 -7.11
C LEU A 1099 36.66 22.02 -7.91
N GLY A 1100 36.49 21.11 -8.86
CA GLY A 1100 37.49 20.78 -9.88
C GLY A 1100 37.49 21.77 -11.03
N THR A 1101 37.92 21.31 -12.20
CA THR A 1101 38.04 22.11 -13.42
C THR A 1101 36.78 21.95 -14.29
N ASP A 1102 36.49 20.74 -14.76
CA ASP A 1102 35.30 20.46 -15.58
C ASP A 1102 34.45 19.33 -14.98
N VAL A 1103 33.12 19.42 -15.14
CA VAL A 1103 32.18 18.36 -14.72
C VAL A 1103 32.16 17.29 -15.81
N VAL A 1104 32.47 16.06 -15.43
CA VAL A 1104 32.44 14.88 -16.31
C VAL A 1104 31.27 13.98 -15.96
N LYS A 1105 30.79 13.24 -16.95
CA LYS A 1105 29.62 12.37 -16.80
C LYS A 1105 29.88 11.27 -15.76
N ALA A 1106 28.95 11.12 -14.82
CA ALA A 1106 28.93 10.04 -13.83
C ALA A 1106 27.55 9.38 -13.81
N ASP A 1107 27.45 8.16 -14.33
CA ASP A 1107 26.24 7.34 -14.22
C ASP A 1107 26.24 6.61 -12.88
N VAL A 1108 25.06 6.48 -12.24
CA VAL A 1108 24.93 5.86 -10.91
C VAL A 1108 23.75 4.88 -10.88
N THR A 1109 24.05 3.59 -10.70
CA THR A 1109 23.04 2.52 -10.61
C THR A 1109 23.03 1.90 -9.21
N GLY A 1110 21.91 1.28 -8.81
CA GLY A 1110 21.73 0.66 -7.49
C GLY A 1110 20.44 1.10 -6.79
N ASP A 1111 20.29 0.75 -5.52
CA ASP A 1111 19.10 1.12 -4.75
C ASP A 1111 19.09 2.64 -4.46
N TYR A 1112 17.94 3.28 -4.63
CA TYR A 1112 17.74 4.70 -4.35
C TYR A 1112 18.67 5.66 -5.11
N THR A 1113 19.32 5.24 -6.19
CA THR A 1113 20.19 6.09 -7.03
C THR A 1113 19.43 6.78 -8.17
N ASN A 1114 18.29 6.23 -8.59
CA ASN A 1114 17.51 6.75 -9.71
C ASN A 1114 17.01 8.18 -9.43
N LEU A 1115 17.56 9.14 -10.18
CA LEU A 1115 17.28 10.56 -10.01
C LEU A 1115 15.80 10.93 -10.23
N THR A 1116 15.03 10.14 -10.99
CA THR A 1116 13.62 10.43 -11.29
C THR A 1116 12.64 9.99 -10.19
N GLN A 1117 13.13 9.37 -9.10
CA GLN A 1117 12.29 8.88 -8.00
C GLN A 1117 12.43 9.74 -6.73
N ASP A 1118 11.30 9.95 -6.04
CA ASP A 1118 11.20 10.71 -4.78
C ASP A 1118 12.02 10.12 -3.63
N ASN A 1119 12.33 8.82 -3.72
CA ASN A 1119 13.11 8.05 -2.75
C ASN A 1119 14.64 8.26 -2.88
N ASN A 1120 15.11 9.06 -3.86
CA ASN A 1120 16.53 9.18 -4.16
C ASN A 1120 17.29 9.72 -2.92
N THR A 1121 18.24 8.92 -2.42
CA THR A 1121 19.04 9.24 -1.23
C THR A 1121 20.55 9.29 -1.51
N PHE A 1122 20.98 8.82 -2.68
CA PHE A 1122 22.38 8.84 -3.09
C PHE A 1122 22.57 9.62 -4.40
N THR A 1123 23.54 10.54 -4.43
CA THR A 1123 24.01 11.19 -5.66
C THR A 1123 25.53 11.32 -5.67
N VAL A 1124 26.07 11.34 -6.89
CA VAL A 1124 27.49 11.61 -7.18
C VAL A 1124 27.54 12.82 -8.10
N ASN A 1125 28.61 13.59 -7.97
CA ASN A 1125 29.03 14.57 -8.95
C ASN A 1125 30.56 14.41 -9.13
N ALA A 1126 31.02 14.32 -10.37
CA ALA A 1126 32.42 14.07 -10.71
C ALA A 1126 33.02 15.25 -11.45
N MET A 1127 34.19 15.71 -11.00
CA MET A 1127 34.94 16.78 -11.65
C MET A 1127 36.38 16.35 -11.89
N THR A 1128 36.96 16.73 -13.02
CA THR A 1128 38.41 16.68 -13.26
C THR A 1128 39.14 17.70 -12.38
N ASP A 1129 40.46 17.62 -12.27
CA ASP A 1129 41.27 18.78 -11.89
C ASP A 1129 42.57 18.93 -12.68
N ASP A 1130 43.23 20.07 -12.50
CA ASP A 1130 44.41 20.53 -13.26
C ASP A 1130 45.65 19.61 -13.18
N ALA A 1131 45.58 18.49 -12.46
CA ALA A 1131 46.64 17.50 -12.28
C ALA A 1131 46.28 16.11 -12.86
N ASP A 1132 45.36 16.06 -13.84
CA ASP A 1132 44.74 14.84 -14.39
C ASP A 1132 44.02 13.98 -13.31
N GLY A 1133 43.69 14.60 -12.18
CA GLY A 1133 42.99 14.00 -11.04
C GLY A 1133 41.47 14.02 -11.17
N LEU A 1134 40.79 13.40 -10.21
CA LEU A 1134 39.32 13.43 -10.09
C LEU A 1134 38.89 13.86 -8.68
N ARG A 1135 37.73 14.52 -8.61
CA ARG A 1135 37.06 14.91 -7.37
C ARG A 1135 35.62 14.43 -7.41
N LEU A 1136 35.27 13.55 -6.47
CA LEU A 1136 33.93 12.96 -6.38
C LEU A 1136 33.21 13.53 -5.16
N VAL A 1137 32.14 14.29 -5.39
CA VAL A 1137 31.25 14.77 -4.33
C VAL A 1137 30.10 13.79 -4.19
N LEU A 1138 30.19 12.93 -3.18
CA LEU A 1138 29.21 11.90 -2.84
C LEU A 1138 28.25 12.43 -1.78
N VAL A 1139 26.94 12.27 -1.95
CA VAL A 1139 25.93 12.62 -0.93
C VAL A 1139 25.07 11.41 -0.62
N ASN A 1140 25.07 10.95 0.63
CA ASN A 1140 24.21 9.88 1.16
C ASN A 1140 23.31 10.43 2.28
N ARG A 1141 22.05 10.68 1.94
CA ARG A 1141 21.02 11.19 2.85
C ARG A 1141 20.34 10.13 3.71
N ASP A 1142 20.60 8.85 3.47
CA ASP A 1142 19.94 7.80 4.25
C ASP A 1142 20.33 7.89 5.73
N SER A 1143 19.33 7.81 6.62
CA SER A 1143 19.55 7.88 8.07
C SER A 1143 20.16 6.61 8.66
N ARG A 1144 20.01 5.48 7.96
CA ARG A 1144 20.25 4.11 8.43
C ARG A 1144 21.33 3.44 7.58
N MET A 1145 21.20 3.52 6.26
CA MET A 1145 21.98 2.73 5.31
C MET A 1145 23.28 3.40 4.87
N LYS A 1146 24.37 2.64 4.92
CA LYS A 1146 25.61 2.99 4.23
C LYS A 1146 25.46 2.78 2.72
N ARG A 1147 26.43 3.25 1.94
CA ARG A 1147 26.57 2.86 0.52
C ARG A 1147 27.87 2.11 0.33
N ASP A 1148 27.82 0.86 -0.13
CA ASP A 1148 28.97 0.21 -0.76
C ASP A 1148 28.98 0.71 -2.19
N ILE A 1149 30.02 1.46 -2.56
CA ILE A 1149 30.12 2.09 -3.86
C ILE A 1149 31.21 1.38 -4.65
N GLY A 1150 30.85 0.61 -5.67
CA GLY A 1150 31.78 0.17 -6.71
C GLY A 1150 32.05 1.29 -7.70
N PHE A 1151 33.26 1.33 -8.27
CA PHE A 1151 33.68 2.35 -9.21
C PHE A 1151 34.22 1.77 -10.51
N GLU A 1152 33.78 2.36 -11.62
CA GLU A 1152 34.34 2.22 -12.96
C GLU A 1152 34.81 3.61 -13.43
N PHE A 1153 35.99 3.66 -14.06
CA PHE A 1153 36.68 4.86 -14.52
C PHE A 1153 37.38 4.54 -15.85
N GLU A 1154 37.64 5.53 -16.70
CA GLU A 1154 38.51 5.36 -17.87
C GLU A 1154 39.98 5.13 -17.45
N HIS A 1155 40.40 5.75 -16.34
CA HIS A 1155 41.76 5.65 -15.78
C HIS A 1155 41.80 5.10 -14.35
N ALA A 1156 42.97 4.60 -13.92
CA ALA A 1156 43.13 4.06 -12.58
C ALA A 1156 43.50 5.19 -11.59
N TYR A 1157 42.79 5.29 -10.47
CA TYR A 1157 43.03 6.32 -9.45
C TYR A 1157 43.23 5.75 -8.05
N LYS A 1158 43.97 6.43 -7.18
CA LYS A 1158 44.01 6.19 -5.71
C LYS A 1158 43.37 7.34 -4.95
N VAL A 1159 42.82 7.10 -3.75
CA VAL A 1159 42.35 8.17 -2.85
C VAL A 1159 43.54 8.75 -2.10
N VAL A 1160 43.80 10.05 -2.25
CA VAL A 1160 44.88 10.75 -1.52
C VAL A 1160 44.39 11.60 -0.36
N LYS A 1161 43.12 12.05 -0.42
CA LYS A 1161 42.48 12.87 0.60
C LYS A 1161 40.99 12.60 0.55
N LYS A 1162 40.33 12.61 1.71
CA LYS A 1162 38.87 12.61 1.79
C LYS A 1162 38.35 13.55 2.86
N THR A 1163 37.22 14.18 2.61
CA THR A 1163 36.52 15.04 3.56
C THR A 1163 35.15 14.45 3.83
N VAL A 1164 34.79 14.24 5.10
CA VAL A 1164 33.50 13.67 5.52
C VAL A 1164 32.75 14.70 6.36
N LEU A 1165 31.59 15.17 5.89
CA LEU A 1165 30.69 16.03 6.63
C LEU A 1165 29.50 15.20 7.14
N THR A 1166 29.30 15.19 8.46
CA THR A 1166 28.20 14.47 9.12
C THR A 1166 27.91 15.04 10.52
N ALA A 1167 26.89 14.50 11.19
CA ALA A 1167 26.55 14.77 12.60
C ALA A 1167 25.84 13.53 13.21
N PRO A 1168 25.67 13.44 14.55
CA PRO A 1168 25.10 12.25 15.21
C PRO A 1168 23.67 11.86 14.79
N SER A 1169 22.89 12.80 14.27
CA SER A 1169 21.50 12.61 13.84
C SER A 1169 21.14 13.57 12.70
N LEU A 1170 20.15 13.24 11.86
CA LEU A 1170 19.67 14.13 10.79
C LEU A 1170 19.13 15.48 11.32
N ILE A 1171 18.54 15.51 12.52
CA ILE A 1171 18.05 16.74 13.16
C ILE A 1171 19.13 17.50 13.98
N SER A 1172 20.41 17.15 13.80
CA SER A 1172 21.49 17.91 14.43
C SER A 1172 21.65 19.24 13.69
N THR A 1173 21.68 20.36 14.41
CA THR A 1173 21.85 21.71 13.84
C THR A 1173 22.96 22.48 14.55
N ASN A 1174 23.69 23.33 13.81
CA ASN A 1174 24.72 24.21 14.34
C ASN A 1174 24.08 25.52 14.84
N THR A 1175 24.40 25.90 16.07
CA THR A 1175 23.80 27.01 16.83
C THR A 1175 24.89 27.84 17.50
N ALA A 1176 24.53 29.00 18.05
CA ALA A 1176 25.43 29.90 18.77
C ALA A 1176 26.16 29.28 19.99
N THR A 1177 25.77 28.07 20.45
CA THR A 1177 26.35 27.40 21.62
C THR A 1177 26.71 25.93 21.39
N SER A 1178 26.46 25.37 20.21
CA SER A 1178 26.70 23.95 19.88
C SER A 1178 26.83 23.76 18.38
N ALA A 1179 27.90 23.11 17.92
CA ALA A 1179 28.17 22.82 16.51
C ALA A 1179 28.40 21.30 16.29
N PRO A 1180 27.33 20.47 16.30
CA PRO A 1180 27.42 19.02 16.10
C PRO A 1180 27.68 18.58 14.65
N ILE A 1181 27.40 19.45 13.66
CA ILE A 1181 27.73 19.22 12.26
C ILE A 1181 29.16 19.71 12.02
N SER A 1182 30.01 18.84 11.49
CA SER A 1182 31.40 19.19 11.17
C SER A 1182 31.90 18.42 9.94
N ALA A 1183 32.84 19.02 9.21
CA ALA A 1183 33.58 18.39 8.14
C ALA A 1183 34.98 17.97 8.63
N VAL A 1184 35.32 16.68 8.46
CA VAL A 1184 36.61 16.11 8.88
C VAL A 1184 37.38 15.67 7.64
N THR A 1185 38.52 16.33 7.39
CA THR A 1185 39.44 16.00 6.29
C THR A 1185 40.57 15.09 6.77
N THR A 1186 40.77 13.98 6.07
CA THR A 1186 41.80 12.97 6.35
C THR A 1186 42.64 12.73 5.09
N VAL A 1187 43.96 12.82 5.23
CA VAL A 1187 44.91 12.38 4.18
C VAL A 1187 44.96 10.85 4.19
N VAL A 1188 44.96 10.26 3.00
CA VAL A 1188 45.01 8.81 2.79
C VAL A 1188 46.37 8.49 2.16
N THR A 1189 47.03 7.47 2.69
CA THR A 1189 48.37 7.03 2.26
C THR A 1189 48.34 5.59 1.75
N ASP A 1190 47.24 5.21 1.10
CA ASP A 1190 47.10 3.92 0.43
C ASP A 1190 47.41 4.14 -1.06
N GLU A 1191 48.22 3.25 -1.63
CA GLU A 1191 48.64 3.30 -3.04
C GLU A 1191 47.82 2.34 -3.91
N GLN A 1192 46.81 1.67 -3.34
CA GLN A 1192 45.87 0.83 -4.08
C GLN A 1192 44.89 1.68 -4.92
N ALA A 1193 44.52 1.12 -6.07
CA ALA A 1193 43.48 1.69 -6.92
C ALA A 1193 42.11 1.64 -6.21
N LEU A 1194 41.36 2.75 -6.29
CA LEU A 1194 39.99 2.86 -5.84
C LEU A 1194 39.09 2.03 -6.75
N GLN A 1195 38.76 0.82 -6.31
CA GLN A 1195 37.71 -0.01 -6.92
C GLN A 1195 36.39 0.05 -6.13
N HIS A 1196 36.45 0.40 -4.83
CA HIS A 1196 35.32 0.29 -3.94
C HIS A 1196 35.43 1.23 -2.71
N TYR A 1197 34.32 1.81 -2.25
CA TYR A 1197 34.26 2.65 -1.04
C TYR A 1197 32.96 2.46 -0.24
N LEU A 1198 33.10 2.06 1.04
CA LEU A 1198 31.99 2.05 2.00
C LEU A 1198 31.76 3.46 2.56
N MET A 1199 30.80 4.19 1.98
CA MET A 1199 30.39 5.51 2.41
C MET A 1199 29.46 5.46 3.64
N PRO A 1200 29.68 6.29 4.68
CA PRO A 1200 28.80 6.38 5.83
C PRO A 1200 27.37 6.79 5.47
N GLU A 1201 26.42 6.39 6.31
CA GLU A 1201 25.07 6.95 6.33
C GLU A 1201 25.10 8.42 6.83
N LYS A 1202 24.05 9.21 6.56
CA LYS A 1202 23.92 10.61 7.01
C LYS A 1202 25.15 11.49 6.67
N SER A 1203 25.70 11.39 5.46
CA SER A 1203 26.97 12.06 5.15
C SER A 1203 27.07 12.65 3.75
N MET A 1204 27.86 13.72 3.63
CA MET A 1204 28.49 14.14 2.38
C MET A 1204 29.97 13.77 2.46
N VAL A 1205 30.50 13.14 1.41
CA VAL A 1205 31.91 12.74 1.33
C VAL A 1205 32.50 13.29 0.04
N VAL A 1206 33.58 14.05 0.15
CA VAL A 1206 34.42 14.42 -0.99
C VAL A 1206 35.60 13.46 -1.04
N LEU A 1207 35.75 12.70 -2.11
CA LEU A 1207 36.97 11.96 -2.42
C LEU A 1207 37.83 12.76 -3.40
N TYR A 1208 39.12 12.88 -3.12
CA TYR A 1208 40.10 13.52 -3.99
C TYR A 1208 41.07 12.44 -4.46
N LEU A 1209 41.20 12.30 -5.77
CA LEU A 1209 41.77 11.13 -6.44
C LEU A 1209 43.00 11.51 -7.28
N GLU A 1210 44.12 10.82 -7.06
CA GLU A 1210 45.35 10.94 -7.85
C GLU A 1210 45.41 9.80 -8.87
N ARG A 1211 45.74 10.12 -10.12
CA ARG A 1211 45.81 9.16 -11.23
C ARG A 1211 47.08 8.31 -11.15
N LEU A 1212 46.95 6.99 -11.31
CA LEU A 1212 48.02 6.00 -11.13
C LEU A 1212 48.80 5.66 -12.40
N ASP A 1213 48.19 5.84 -13.59
CA ASP A 1213 48.85 5.62 -14.88
C ASP A 1213 49.54 6.89 -15.43
N ALA A 1214 49.38 8.03 -14.77
CA ALA A 1214 50.12 9.25 -15.06
C ALA A 1214 51.63 9.04 -14.87
N GLN A 1215 52.39 9.06 -15.96
CA GLN A 1215 53.86 9.03 -15.92
C GLN A 1215 54.41 10.44 -15.65
N PRO A 1216 55.46 10.59 -14.80
CA PRO A 1216 56.10 11.87 -14.51
C PRO A 1216 57.10 12.32 -15.59
#